data_AF-A0A1Z9HG38-F1
#
_entry.id   AF-A0A1Z9HG38-F1
#
_cell.length_a   1.000
_cell.length_b   1.000
_cell.length_c   1.000
_cell.angle_alpha   90.00
_cell.angle_beta   90.00
_cell.angle_gamma   90.00
#
_symmetry.space_group_name_H-M   'P 1'
#
loop_
_entity.id
_entity.type
_entity.pdbx_description
1 polymer ?
#
loop_
_entity_poly.entity_id
_entity_poly.type
_entity_poly.pdbx_seq_one_letter_code
_entity_poly.pdbx_strand_id
1 'polypeptide(L)'
;MVMELNSEDILQQGIAAHEQGKLQDAERLYRLVLKSQPHHPDANHNLGVMAASLNKADAALPLFKAALEANPKIEQFWLSYIDTLLKTNQVVLAKQVIEQAKKEVGPKEKFNILQAQLSALPRKSVSRNASPSKTQLNALIAHYQNRRFVEAEELATSITQEFPNYQFGWKVLGIVLKQMGKISEALIATRRSVQLSPQDAEAHCNFGVILQDLKRFDEAAESYKKAIFIKPELAEAHNNLGNTLRELGRLDEAEASYKQAITVNHELVEAHNNLGNTLREVGRLGDAEASYTQAITLAPAFAEAHSNLGVTLKEIGRLELAEASFSQAIACKPDYAEAHNNLGNTLQELGRLEDAMKSYLQAIALKPDFAEAHSNLGNLLKDLGRLDEAVASFQRAFASRTGIFMEGEDALAPASMELYFELTNKCNFHCVFCPSDSQKRNLGVMDVELAKRLYREAAHTKIASKVNLHLMGEPTLHPKLIEILQYGASKNIKTDLVTNGSTLVEKNVSKILDALYGTLIASHMTPTEDSYKFRGEVGLSWDRYINNLQTLVREYIRRSAKGGAIKNDIKIRVMVTQNTASNVSITETENEARAILKEWNDFVAKVELEEGIAPFKRKDHESNDLLRGNSQASISYYLQKGVQLTFWRAFTFANSRVGEEFDLEPSEKVAYCPHPFTDVGVLWNGDVTLCCLDHDGELNIGNIQDASIEKLIQGEAAKDLRASMLGQKPLPSLCQNCQAKPVRREERQN
;
A
#
# COMPACT_ATOMS: atom_id res chain seq x y z
N MET A 1 -32.47 2.33 9.75
CA MET A 1 -32.39 1.62 11.05
C MET A 1 -31.68 0.28 10.83
N VAL A 2 -30.34 0.32 10.78
CA VAL A 2 -29.53 -0.89 10.62
C VAL A 2 -29.30 -1.46 12.01
N MET A 3 -29.82 -2.66 12.30
CA MET A 3 -29.55 -3.34 13.56
C MET A 3 -28.05 -3.66 13.63
N GLU A 4 -27.36 -3.09 14.61
CA GLU A 4 -26.06 -3.62 15.04
C GLU A 4 -26.26 -5.09 15.46
N LEU A 5 -25.76 -6.02 14.65
CA LEU A 5 -25.80 -7.44 14.99
C LEU A 5 -24.93 -7.67 16.22
N ASN A 6 -25.51 -8.25 17.27
CA ASN A 6 -24.79 -8.58 18.49
C ASN A 6 -23.77 -9.71 18.20
N SER A 7 -22.67 -9.76 18.96
CA SER A 7 -21.64 -10.82 18.88
C SER A 7 -22.20 -12.25 18.89
N GLU A 8 -23.30 -12.47 19.61
CA GLU A 8 -24.02 -13.74 19.65
C GLU A 8 -24.71 -14.06 18.30
N ASP A 9 -25.32 -13.07 17.64
CA ASP A 9 -25.97 -13.26 16.34
C ASP A 9 -24.94 -13.59 15.25
N ILE A 10 -23.76 -12.96 15.32
CA ILE A 10 -22.63 -13.22 14.42
C ILE A 10 -22.09 -14.64 14.64
N LEU A 11 -22.00 -15.08 15.90
CA LEU A 11 -21.60 -16.44 16.25
C LEU A 11 -22.59 -17.47 15.69
N GLN A 12 -23.90 -17.26 15.87
CA GLN A 12 -24.94 -18.15 15.35
C GLN A 12 -24.93 -18.22 13.82
N GLN A 13 -24.70 -17.09 13.14
CA GLN A 13 -24.49 -17.08 11.69
C GLN A 13 -23.23 -17.85 11.28
N GLY A 14 -22.15 -17.74 12.05
CA GLY A 14 -20.92 -18.51 11.85
C GLY A 14 -21.14 -20.01 11.98
N ILE A 15 -21.90 -20.44 12.99
CA ILE A 15 -22.28 -21.85 13.21
C ILE A 15 -23.14 -22.35 12.05
N ALA A 16 -24.18 -21.61 11.66
CA ALA A 16 -25.03 -21.98 10.53
C ALA A 16 -24.25 -22.08 9.20
N ALA A 17 -23.31 -21.17 8.96
CA ALA A 17 -22.42 -21.22 7.79
C ALA A 17 -21.49 -22.46 7.83
N HIS A 18 -20.98 -22.80 9.02
CA HIS A 18 -20.13 -23.97 9.22
C HIS A 18 -20.90 -25.27 8.96
N GLU A 19 -22.12 -25.40 9.48
CA GLU A 19 -23.00 -26.55 9.24
C GLU A 19 -23.40 -26.70 7.76
N GLN A 20 -23.54 -25.58 7.05
CA GLN A 20 -23.82 -25.56 5.60
C GLN A 20 -22.57 -25.82 4.73
N GLY A 21 -21.39 -26.06 5.33
CA GLY A 21 -20.14 -26.29 4.61
C GLY A 21 -19.52 -25.03 3.98
N LYS A 22 -20.02 -23.83 4.30
CA LYS A 22 -19.49 -22.54 3.83
C LYS A 22 -18.31 -22.12 4.72
N LEU A 23 -17.20 -22.85 4.60
CA LEU A 23 -16.05 -22.71 5.51
C LEU A 23 -15.42 -21.31 5.49
N GLN A 24 -15.34 -20.65 4.33
CA GLN A 24 -14.76 -19.29 4.25
C GLN A 24 -15.63 -18.25 4.98
N ASP A 25 -16.96 -18.36 4.85
CA ASP A 25 -17.90 -17.47 5.53
C ASP A 25 -17.87 -17.70 7.03
N ALA A 26 -17.86 -18.97 7.47
CA ALA A 26 -17.76 -19.35 8.87
C ALA A 26 -16.47 -18.83 9.51
N GLU A 27 -15.31 -18.98 8.85
CA GLU A 27 -14.03 -18.48 9.35
C GLU A 27 -14.06 -16.95 9.52
N ARG A 28 -14.59 -16.22 8.52
CA ARG A 28 -14.71 -14.77 8.58
C ARG A 28 -15.57 -14.34 9.77
N LEU A 29 -16.70 -15.01 9.99
CA LEU A 29 -17.64 -14.70 11.07
C LEU A 29 -17.04 -15.00 12.45
N TYR A 30 -16.36 -16.14 12.63
CA TYR A 30 -15.66 -16.43 13.90
C TYR A 30 -14.53 -15.43 14.18
N ARG A 31 -13.74 -15.05 13.18
CA ARG A 31 -12.70 -14.01 13.35
C ARG A 31 -13.28 -12.65 13.69
N LEU A 32 -14.48 -12.33 13.19
CA LEU A 32 -15.18 -11.10 13.54
C LEU A 32 -15.61 -11.09 15.01
N VAL A 33 -16.12 -12.22 15.53
CA VAL A 33 -16.41 -12.39 16.97
C VAL A 33 -15.14 -12.26 17.81
N LEU A 34 -14.03 -12.87 17.38
CA LEU A 34 -12.75 -12.78 18.11
C LEU A 34 -12.11 -11.39 18.08
N LYS A 35 -12.47 -10.54 17.12
CA LYS A 35 -12.00 -9.14 17.07
C LYS A 35 -12.59 -8.29 18.19
N SER A 36 -13.85 -8.54 18.57
CA SER A 36 -14.51 -7.85 19.68
C SER A 36 -14.32 -8.58 21.01
N GLN A 37 -14.22 -9.91 21.00
CA GLN A 37 -14.03 -10.75 22.18
C GLN A 37 -12.93 -11.80 21.94
N PRO A 38 -11.64 -11.45 22.14
CA PRO A 38 -10.51 -12.35 21.83
C PRO A 38 -10.53 -13.70 22.55
N HIS A 39 -11.11 -13.74 23.76
CA HIS A 39 -11.23 -14.95 24.57
C HIS A 39 -12.61 -15.62 24.46
N HIS A 40 -13.37 -15.36 23.40
CA HIS A 40 -14.68 -15.99 23.24
C HIS A 40 -14.54 -17.51 23.12
N PRO A 41 -15.17 -18.33 24.00
CA PRO A 41 -14.92 -19.77 24.07
C PRO A 41 -15.33 -20.51 22.78
N ASP A 42 -16.57 -20.31 22.31
CA ASP A 42 -17.10 -21.06 21.16
C ASP A 42 -16.47 -20.64 19.83
N ALA A 43 -16.22 -19.34 19.61
CA ALA A 43 -15.54 -18.86 18.41
C ALA A 43 -14.10 -19.40 18.30
N ASN A 44 -13.35 -19.43 19.41
CA ASN A 44 -12.01 -20.04 19.45
C ASN A 44 -12.09 -21.55 19.19
N HIS A 45 -13.05 -22.25 19.81
CA HIS A 45 -13.22 -23.68 19.60
C HIS A 45 -13.57 -24.02 18.15
N ASN A 46 -14.59 -23.37 17.59
CA ASN A 46 -15.09 -23.65 16.24
C ASN A 46 -14.06 -23.32 15.17
N LEU A 47 -13.32 -22.21 15.33
CA LEU A 47 -12.20 -21.88 14.45
C LEU A 47 -11.06 -22.90 14.57
N GLY A 48 -10.80 -23.41 15.78
CA GLY A 48 -9.85 -24.50 16.03
C GLY A 48 -10.28 -25.80 15.34
N VAL A 49 -11.57 -26.18 15.42
CA VAL A 49 -12.12 -27.36 14.73
C VAL A 49 -11.95 -27.24 13.21
N MET A 50 -12.19 -26.06 12.64
CA MET A 50 -11.98 -25.81 11.21
C MET A 50 -10.51 -25.89 10.82
N ALA A 51 -9.59 -25.33 11.62
CA ALA A 51 -8.16 -25.45 11.36
C ALA A 51 -7.72 -26.93 11.43
N ALA A 52 -8.22 -27.69 12.40
CA ALA A 52 -7.93 -29.11 12.54
C ALA A 52 -8.51 -29.95 11.39
N SER A 53 -9.70 -29.64 10.88
CA SER A 53 -10.30 -30.35 9.73
C SER A 53 -9.55 -30.10 8.42
N LEU A 54 -8.87 -28.96 8.31
CA LEU A 54 -7.94 -28.63 7.22
C LEU A 54 -6.51 -29.16 7.44
N ASN A 55 -6.31 -30.05 8.42
CA ASN A 55 -5.02 -30.63 8.79
C ASN A 55 -3.95 -29.58 9.21
N LYS A 56 -4.38 -28.40 9.70
CA LYS A 56 -3.52 -27.33 10.21
C LYS A 56 -3.44 -27.36 11.73
N ALA A 57 -2.79 -28.38 12.28
CA ALA A 57 -2.75 -28.60 13.72
C ALA A 57 -2.06 -27.47 14.51
N ASP A 58 -1.01 -26.85 13.95
CA ASP A 58 -0.27 -25.75 14.58
C ASP A 58 -1.14 -24.51 14.80
N ALA A 59 -2.10 -24.27 13.91
CA ALA A 59 -3.08 -23.19 14.05
C ALA A 59 -4.23 -23.57 15.00
N ALA A 60 -4.59 -24.86 15.07
CA ALA A 60 -5.70 -25.35 15.86
C ALA A 60 -5.38 -25.44 17.37
N LEU A 61 -4.17 -25.86 17.75
CA LEU A 61 -3.80 -26.08 19.16
C LEU A 61 -3.87 -24.81 20.03
N PRO A 62 -3.37 -23.63 19.60
CA PRO A 62 -3.53 -22.39 20.36
C PRO A 62 -4.99 -21.96 20.53
N LEU A 63 -5.83 -22.17 19.50
CA LEU A 63 -7.25 -21.83 19.52
C LEU A 63 -8.02 -22.71 20.51
N PHE A 64 -7.77 -24.02 20.53
CA PHE A 64 -8.37 -24.91 21.53
C PHE A 64 -7.92 -24.58 22.95
N LYS A 65 -6.65 -24.21 23.13
CA LYS A 65 -6.15 -23.77 24.42
C LYS A 65 -6.85 -22.49 24.90
N ALA A 66 -7.00 -21.50 24.03
CA ALA A 66 -7.73 -20.27 24.34
C ALA A 66 -9.21 -20.53 24.70
N ALA A 67 -9.87 -21.47 24.00
CA ALA A 67 -11.22 -21.89 24.33
C ALA A 67 -11.33 -22.57 25.71
N LEU A 68 -10.35 -23.41 26.07
CA LEU A 68 -10.27 -24.08 27.36
C LEU A 68 -9.94 -23.13 28.52
N GLU A 69 -9.07 -22.14 28.29
CA GLU A 69 -8.77 -21.09 29.27
C GLU A 69 -10.01 -20.21 29.55
N ALA A 70 -10.82 -19.95 28.51
CA ALA A 70 -12.05 -19.20 28.64
C ALA A 70 -13.18 -19.99 29.31
N ASN A 71 -13.35 -21.27 28.99
CA ASN A 71 -14.35 -22.13 29.62
C ASN A 71 -13.90 -23.61 29.68
N PRO A 72 -13.29 -24.05 30.79
CA PRO A 72 -12.78 -25.41 30.93
C PRO A 72 -13.87 -26.45 31.24
N LYS A 73 -15.13 -26.05 31.44
CA LYS A 73 -16.22 -26.97 31.83
C LYS A 73 -16.84 -27.73 30.65
N ILE A 74 -16.52 -27.34 29.42
CA ILE A 74 -17.11 -27.92 28.21
C ILE A 74 -16.30 -29.15 27.77
N GLU A 75 -16.92 -30.34 27.85
CA GLU A 75 -16.29 -31.62 27.49
C GLU A 75 -15.72 -31.63 26.06
N GLN A 76 -16.47 -31.07 25.10
CA GLN A 76 -16.09 -31.07 23.69
C GLN A 76 -14.79 -30.32 23.42
N PHE A 77 -14.47 -29.28 24.21
CA PHE A 77 -13.24 -28.50 24.04
C PHE A 77 -12.00 -29.33 24.35
N TRP A 78 -12.07 -30.11 25.43
CA TRP A 78 -11.01 -31.05 25.80
C TRP A 78 -10.86 -32.14 24.74
N LEU A 79 -11.96 -32.69 24.23
CA LEU A 79 -11.91 -33.76 23.23
C LEU A 79 -11.25 -33.28 21.92
N SER A 80 -11.62 -32.11 21.40
CA SER A 80 -11.00 -31.57 20.18
C SER A 80 -9.52 -31.25 20.38
N TYR A 81 -9.14 -30.77 21.57
CA TYR A 81 -7.74 -30.52 21.91
C TYR A 81 -6.93 -31.83 21.99
N ILE A 82 -7.45 -32.83 22.71
CA ILE A 82 -6.81 -34.14 22.86
C ILE A 82 -6.69 -34.85 21.50
N ASP A 83 -7.74 -34.86 20.69
CA ASP A 83 -7.73 -35.48 19.36
C ASP A 83 -6.66 -34.86 18.45
N THR A 84 -6.53 -33.53 18.47
CA THR A 84 -5.52 -32.81 17.70
C THR A 84 -4.09 -33.09 18.21
N LEU A 85 -3.90 -33.21 19.52
CA LEU A 85 -2.62 -33.63 20.12
C LEU A 85 -2.24 -35.06 19.73
N LEU A 86 -3.23 -35.97 19.64
CA LEU A 86 -2.99 -37.35 19.22
C LEU A 86 -2.65 -37.43 17.73
N LYS A 87 -3.35 -36.67 16.88
CA LYS A 87 -3.05 -36.56 15.44
C LYS A 87 -1.65 -36.00 15.16
N THR A 88 -1.13 -35.14 16.03
CA THR A 88 0.24 -34.60 15.96
C THR A 88 1.28 -35.45 16.70
N ASN A 89 0.92 -36.67 17.12
CA ASN A 89 1.80 -37.59 17.85
C ASN A 89 2.35 -37.06 19.18
N GLN A 90 1.68 -36.06 19.79
CA GLN A 90 2.04 -35.49 21.10
C GLN A 90 1.45 -36.31 22.26
N VAL A 91 1.72 -37.61 22.27
CA VAL A 91 1.11 -38.62 23.16
C VAL A 91 1.31 -38.32 24.64
N VAL A 92 2.46 -37.75 25.03
CA VAL A 92 2.75 -37.40 26.43
C VAL A 92 1.88 -36.25 26.91
N LEU A 93 1.74 -35.20 26.09
CA LEU A 93 0.92 -34.05 26.41
C LEU A 93 -0.56 -34.42 26.41
N ALA A 94 -1.01 -35.23 25.46
CA ALA A 94 -2.37 -35.75 25.43
C ALA A 94 -2.75 -36.51 26.72
N LYS A 95 -1.82 -37.29 27.30
CA LYS A 95 -2.05 -37.97 28.59
C LYS A 95 -2.22 -36.99 29.75
N GLN A 96 -1.42 -35.92 29.80
CA GLN A 96 -1.53 -34.89 30.83
C GLN A 96 -2.85 -34.13 30.71
N VAL A 97 -3.24 -33.79 29.48
CA VAL A 97 -4.49 -33.08 29.17
C VAL A 97 -5.72 -33.94 29.51
N ILE A 98 -5.68 -35.26 29.30
CA ILE A 98 -6.77 -36.16 29.72
C ILE A 98 -6.95 -36.15 31.25
N GLU A 99 -5.87 -36.18 32.02
CA GLU A 99 -5.95 -36.10 33.48
C GLU A 99 -6.48 -34.76 33.96
N GLN A 100 -6.12 -33.67 33.27
CA GLN A 100 -6.66 -32.34 33.54
C GLN A 100 -8.15 -32.25 33.20
N ALA A 101 -8.56 -32.76 32.05
CA ALA A 101 -9.97 -32.80 31.62
C ALA A 101 -10.86 -33.54 32.64
N LYS A 102 -10.35 -34.65 33.21
CA LYS A 102 -11.05 -35.40 34.26
C LYS A 102 -11.21 -34.63 35.56
N LYS A 103 -10.27 -33.74 35.89
CA LYS A 103 -10.38 -32.87 37.07
C LYS A 103 -11.41 -31.76 36.87
N GLU A 104 -11.42 -31.15 35.69
CA GLU A 104 -12.27 -29.97 35.39
C GLU A 104 -13.72 -30.36 35.03
N VAL A 105 -13.93 -31.44 34.27
CA VAL A 105 -15.25 -31.86 33.73
C VAL A 105 -15.75 -33.18 34.35
N GLY A 106 -14.92 -33.85 35.14
CA GLY A 106 -15.22 -35.15 35.75
C GLY A 106 -14.85 -36.35 34.87
N PRO A 107 -14.89 -37.57 35.43
CA PRO A 107 -14.52 -38.79 34.71
C PRO A 107 -15.61 -39.20 33.70
N LYS A 108 -15.49 -38.72 32.46
CA LYS A 108 -16.36 -39.11 31.34
C LYS A 108 -15.87 -40.39 30.66
N GLU A 109 -16.81 -41.16 30.12
CA GLU A 109 -16.53 -42.43 29.43
C GLU A 109 -15.54 -42.26 28.26
N LYS A 110 -15.69 -41.18 27.48
CA LYS A 110 -14.78 -40.86 26.36
C LYS A 110 -13.33 -40.64 26.83
N PHE A 111 -13.11 -39.97 27.97
CA PHE A 111 -11.76 -39.78 28.52
C PHE A 111 -11.16 -41.10 29.04
N ASN A 112 -11.99 -41.99 29.58
CA ASN A 112 -11.55 -43.32 30.01
C ASN A 112 -11.17 -44.20 28.81
N ILE A 113 -11.95 -44.15 27.71
CA ILE A 113 -11.65 -44.85 26.46
C ILE A 113 -10.34 -44.34 25.85
N LEU A 114 -10.17 -43.02 25.73
CA LEU A 114 -8.95 -42.41 25.21
C LEU A 114 -7.73 -42.77 26.07
N GLN A 115 -7.88 -42.76 27.40
CA GLN A 115 -6.81 -43.19 28.30
C GLN A 115 -6.47 -44.69 28.15
N ALA A 116 -7.48 -45.56 28.01
CA ALA A 116 -7.27 -46.99 27.78
C ALA A 116 -6.57 -47.25 26.45
N GLN A 117 -6.96 -46.56 25.38
CA GLN A 117 -6.29 -46.63 24.06
C GLN A 117 -4.83 -46.19 24.14
N LEU A 118 -4.55 -45.11 24.88
CA LEU A 118 -3.19 -44.61 25.10
C LEU A 118 -2.34 -45.46 26.05
N SER A 119 -2.99 -46.34 26.81
CA SER A 119 -2.37 -47.33 27.70
C SER A 119 -2.15 -48.68 27.00
N ALA A 120 -2.91 -48.97 25.94
CA ALA A 120 -2.82 -50.16 25.10
C ALA A 120 -1.82 -50.05 23.94
N LEU A 121 -1.29 -48.85 23.65
CA LEU A 121 -0.14 -48.69 22.77
C LEU A 121 1.06 -49.48 23.32
N PRO A 122 1.77 -50.27 22.50
CA PRO A 122 2.79 -51.18 22.98
C PRO A 122 3.88 -50.39 23.71
N ARG A 123 3.96 -50.55 25.04
CA ARG A 123 5.16 -50.23 25.79
C ARG A 123 6.21 -51.25 25.34
N LYS A 124 7.01 -50.91 24.30
CA LYS A 124 8.32 -51.52 24.17
C LYS A 124 8.99 -51.34 25.52
N SER A 125 9.33 -52.46 26.17
CA SER A 125 10.09 -52.48 27.40
C SER A 125 11.47 -51.92 27.09
N VAL A 126 11.59 -50.59 27.16
CA VAL A 126 12.88 -49.92 27.04
C VAL A 126 13.66 -50.30 28.29
N SER A 127 14.63 -51.21 28.09
CA SER A 127 15.66 -51.50 29.09
C SER A 127 16.26 -50.18 29.55
N ARG A 128 16.29 -49.95 30.87
CA ARG A 128 16.81 -48.72 31.49
C ARG A 128 18.28 -48.43 31.12
N ASN A 129 18.99 -49.40 30.55
CA ASN A 129 20.40 -49.31 30.14
C ASN A 129 20.62 -49.54 28.63
N ALA A 130 19.57 -49.50 27.80
CA ALA A 130 19.75 -49.64 26.35
C ALA A 130 20.37 -48.36 25.75
N SER A 131 21.41 -48.53 24.93
CA SER A 131 22.07 -47.46 24.19
C SER A 131 21.93 -47.69 22.69
N PRO A 132 21.86 -46.61 21.87
CA PRO A 132 21.90 -46.75 20.42
C PRO A 132 23.16 -47.48 19.94
N SER A 133 23.09 -48.15 18.79
CA SER A 133 24.26 -48.76 18.18
C SER A 133 25.29 -47.70 17.78
N LYS A 134 26.59 -48.05 17.81
CA LYS A 134 27.66 -47.15 17.32
C LYS A 134 27.43 -46.70 15.88
N THR A 135 26.85 -47.56 15.04
CA THR A 135 26.49 -47.22 13.66
C THR A 135 25.44 -46.11 13.58
N GLN A 136 24.38 -46.17 14.40
CA GLN A 136 23.36 -45.11 14.47
C GLN A 136 23.96 -43.78 14.96
N LEU A 137 24.83 -43.82 15.96
CA LEU A 137 25.49 -42.60 16.49
C LEU A 137 26.44 -41.98 15.46
N ASN A 138 27.23 -42.79 14.77
CA ASN A 138 28.14 -42.32 13.72
C ASN A 138 27.36 -41.75 12.53
N ALA A 139 26.25 -42.38 12.15
CA ALA A 139 25.36 -41.86 11.11
C ALA A 139 24.78 -40.49 11.51
N LEU A 140 24.31 -40.35 12.75
CA LEU A 140 23.78 -39.08 13.27
C LEU A 140 24.83 -37.97 13.22
N ILE A 141 26.04 -38.24 13.71
CA ILE A 141 27.15 -37.29 13.67
C ILE A 141 27.49 -36.93 12.21
N ALA A 142 27.51 -37.91 11.31
CA ALA A 142 27.78 -37.68 9.89
C ALA A 142 26.67 -36.85 9.22
N HIS A 143 25.40 -37.05 9.53
CA HIS A 143 24.32 -36.21 9.02
C HIS A 143 24.50 -34.76 9.48
N TYR A 144 24.77 -34.55 10.76
CA TYR A 144 25.03 -33.22 11.33
C TYR A 144 26.25 -32.53 10.69
N GLN A 145 27.40 -33.21 10.64
CA GLN A 145 28.65 -32.67 10.08
C GLN A 145 28.51 -32.29 8.60
N ASN A 146 27.71 -33.04 7.83
CA ASN A 146 27.44 -32.76 6.43
C ASN A 146 26.25 -31.78 6.23
N ARG A 147 25.79 -31.09 7.28
CA ARG A 147 24.66 -30.13 7.25
C ARG A 147 23.34 -30.71 6.72
N ARG A 148 23.17 -32.04 6.79
CA ARG A 148 21.92 -32.75 6.46
C ARG A 148 21.00 -32.72 7.69
N PHE A 149 20.49 -31.54 7.99
CA PHE A 149 19.80 -31.27 9.26
C PHE A 149 18.45 -31.98 9.37
N VAL A 150 17.73 -32.17 8.26
CA VAL A 150 16.45 -32.89 8.24
C VAL A 150 16.67 -34.36 8.61
N GLU A 151 17.63 -35.02 7.95
CA GLU A 151 17.97 -36.42 8.24
C GLU A 151 18.58 -36.59 9.64
N ALA A 152 19.34 -35.60 10.10
CA ALA A 152 19.85 -35.57 11.47
C ALA A 152 18.70 -35.43 12.49
N GLU A 153 17.67 -34.63 12.21
CA GLU A 153 16.49 -34.45 13.07
C GLU A 153 15.70 -35.75 13.16
N GLU A 154 15.40 -36.38 12.03
CA GLU A 154 14.66 -37.64 11.98
C GLU A 154 15.37 -38.74 12.77
N LEU A 155 16.68 -38.89 12.56
CA LEU A 155 17.48 -39.91 13.24
C LEU A 155 17.65 -39.60 14.74
N ALA A 156 17.89 -38.34 15.11
CA ALA A 156 17.98 -37.94 16.52
C ALA A 156 16.64 -38.15 17.23
N THR A 157 15.52 -37.79 16.59
CA THR A 157 14.17 -38.01 17.10
C THR A 157 13.90 -39.50 17.33
N SER A 158 14.19 -40.33 16.33
CA SER A 158 14.09 -41.80 16.44
C SER A 158 14.92 -42.34 17.61
N ILE A 159 16.17 -41.89 17.76
CA ILE A 159 17.04 -42.27 18.87
C ILE A 159 16.44 -41.84 20.23
N THR A 160 15.88 -40.62 20.35
CA THR A 160 15.27 -40.17 21.61
C THR A 160 13.96 -40.90 21.94
N GLN A 161 13.23 -41.40 20.94
CA GLN A 161 12.02 -42.21 21.15
C GLN A 161 12.37 -43.65 21.57
N GLU A 162 13.37 -44.26 20.93
CA GLU A 162 13.81 -45.62 21.22
C GLU A 162 14.63 -45.69 22.54
N PHE A 163 15.41 -44.65 22.83
CA PHE A 163 16.30 -44.56 23.99
C PHE A 163 16.07 -43.24 24.77
N PRO A 164 14.92 -43.05 25.42
CA PRO A 164 14.52 -41.78 26.07
C PRO A 164 15.40 -41.33 27.24
N ASN A 165 16.24 -42.20 27.80
CA ASN A 165 17.20 -41.86 28.86
C ASN A 165 18.63 -41.69 28.33
N TYR A 166 18.86 -41.85 27.03
CA TYR A 166 20.17 -41.67 26.43
C TYR A 166 20.44 -40.19 26.14
N GLN A 167 21.25 -39.57 27.01
CA GLN A 167 21.49 -38.13 27.04
C GLN A 167 21.97 -37.51 25.72
N PHE A 168 22.83 -38.22 24.98
CA PHE A 168 23.48 -37.69 23.79
C PHE A 168 22.49 -37.50 22.64
N GLY A 169 21.46 -38.35 22.54
CA GLY A 169 20.39 -38.19 21.55
C GLY A 169 19.65 -36.86 21.74
N TRP A 170 19.29 -36.54 22.99
CA TRP A 170 18.64 -35.28 23.34
C TRP A 170 19.55 -34.06 23.13
N LYS A 171 20.85 -34.19 23.44
CA LYS A 171 21.85 -33.14 23.19
C LYS A 171 21.91 -32.77 21.71
N VAL A 172 22.11 -33.77 20.85
CA VAL A 172 22.21 -33.56 19.39
C VAL A 172 20.88 -33.08 18.81
N LEU A 173 19.74 -33.64 19.24
CA LEU A 173 18.41 -33.20 18.79
C LEU A 173 18.20 -31.71 19.07
N GLY A 174 18.56 -31.23 20.26
CA GLY A 174 18.47 -29.81 20.60
C GLY A 174 19.32 -28.91 19.70
N ILE A 175 20.54 -29.32 19.37
CA ILE A 175 21.43 -28.59 18.46
C ILE A 175 20.85 -28.56 17.03
N VAL A 176 20.38 -29.71 16.52
CA VAL A 176 19.81 -29.81 15.16
C VAL A 176 18.56 -28.96 15.02
N LEU A 177 17.63 -29.05 15.98
CA LEU A 177 16.40 -28.26 15.98
C LEU A 177 16.69 -26.76 15.98
N LYS A 178 17.73 -26.32 16.72
CA LYS A 178 18.20 -24.94 16.69
C LYS A 178 18.67 -24.52 15.29
N GLN A 179 19.50 -25.34 14.63
CA GLN A 179 20.00 -25.04 13.28
C GLN A 179 18.87 -24.95 12.24
N MET A 180 17.75 -25.63 12.50
CA MET A 180 16.54 -25.57 11.66
C MET A 180 15.59 -24.44 12.03
N GLY A 181 15.91 -23.61 13.02
CA GLY A 181 15.05 -22.51 13.49
C GLY A 181 13.89 -22.95 14.39
N LYS A 182 13.80 -24.23 14.76
CA LYS A 182 12.75 -24.80 15.63
C LYS A 182 13.08 -24.57 17.11
N ILE A 183 13.22 -23.30 17.52
CA ILE A 183 13.77 -22.92 18.84
C ILE A 183 12.92 -23.45 20.02
N SER A 184 11.60 -23.44 19.89
CA SER A 184 10.69 -23.95 20.94
C SER A 184 10.87 -25.46 21.19
N GLU A 185 11.07 -26.25 20.14
CA GLU A 185 11.32 -27.69 20.25
C GLU A 185 12.74 -27.95 20.76
N ALA A 186 13.72 -27.17 20.31
CA ALA A 186 15.09 -27.22 20.78
C ALA A 186 15.18 -27.00 22.31
N LEU A 187 14.34 -26.11 22.88
CA LEU A 187 14.25 -25.87 24.32
C LEU A 187 13.84 -27.13 25.08
N ILE A 188 12.87 -27.89 24.55
CA ILE A 188 12.39 -29.13 25.19
C ILE A 188 13.50 -30.18 25.18
N ALA A 189 14.15 -30.36 24.02
CA ALA A 189 15.21 -31.35 23.86
C ALA A 189 16.45 -31.04 24.72
N THR A 190 16.92 -29.79 24.72
CA THR A 190 18.07 -29.35 25.54
C THR A 190 17.78 -29.40 27.04
N ARG A 191 16.58 -29.01 27.48
CA ARG A 191 16.14 -29.17 28.87
C ARG A 191 16.19 -30.64 29.30
N ARG A 192 15.72 -31.55 28.44
CA ARG A 192 15.76 -32.98 28.72
C ARG A 192 17.20 -33.50 28.80
N SER A 193 18.09 -33.00 27.94
CA SER A 193 19.53 -33.33 27.99
C SER A 193 20.16 -32.94 29.34
N VAL A 194 19.93 -31.71 29.80
CA VAL A 194 20.45 -31.24 31.11
C VAL A 194 19.84 -32.01 32.29
N GLN A 195 18.56 -32.39 32.23
CA GLN A 195 17.93 -33.22 33.28
C GLN A 195 18.53 -34.63 33.38
N LEU A 196 18.88 -35.22 32.24
CA LEU A 196 19.48 -36.56 32.19
C LEU A 196 20.97 -36.52 32.56
N SER A 197 21.65 -35.39 32.30
CA SER A 197 23.08 -35.22 32.53
C SER A 197 23.40 -33.90 33.21
N PRO A 198 23.08 -33.75 34.51
CA PRO A 198 23.29 -32.48 35.22
C PRO A 198 24.78 -32.06 35.31
N GLN A 199 25.71 -32.97 35.06
CA GLN A 199 27.17 -32.76 35.10
C GLN A 199 27.80 -32.66 33.70
N ASP A 200 27.01 -32.54 32.63
CA ASP A 200 27.54 -32.27 31.28
C ASP A 200 27.60 -30.75 31.04
N ALA A 201 28.81 -30.18 31.10
CA ALA A 201 29.02 -28.76 30.89
C ALA A 201 28.58 -28.29 29.49
N GLU A 202 28.77 -29.10 28.45
CA GLU A 202 28.33 -28.76 27.09
C GLU A 202 26.81 -28.77 26.97
N ALA A 203 26.12 -29.67 27.69
CA ALA A 203 24.66 -29.69 27.73
C ALA A 203 24.10 -28.40 28.37
N HIS A 204 24.70 -27.93 29.47
CA HIS A 204 24.34 -26.64 30.08
C HIS A 204 24.69 -25.45 29.18
N CYS A 205 25.83 -25.48 28.49
CA CYS A 205 26.20 -24.44 27.53
C CYS A 205 25.18 -24.36 26.39
N ASN A 206 24.85 -25.50 25.76
CA ASN A 206 23.85 -25.58 24.70
C ASN A 206 22.46 -25.13 25.18
N PHE A 207 22.05 -25.52 26.39
CA PHE A 207 20.79 -25.08 26.97
C PHE A 207 20.76 -23.55 27.20
N GLY A 208 21.87 -22.97 27.66
CA GLY A 208 22.04 -21.52 27.78
C GLY A 208 21.87 -20.80 26.45
N VAL A 209 22.44 -21.35 25.37
CA VAL A 209 22.32 -20.78 24.01
C VAL A 209 20.85 -20.73 23.56
N ILE A 210 20.08 -21.80 23.79
CA ILE A 210 18.65 -21.81 23.44
C ILE A 210 17.85 -20.81 24.28
N LEU A 211 18.18 -20.68 25.57
CA LEU A 211 17.55 -19.70 26.45
C LEU A 211 17.85 -18.26 26.01
N GLN A 212 19.07 -18.01 25.54
CA GLN A 212 19.48 -16.72 24.99
C GLN A 212 18.72 -16.39 23.70
N ASP A 213 18.57 -17.35 22.77
CA ASP A 213 17.75 -17.18 21.55
C ASP A 213 16.28 -16.87 21.87
N LEU A 214 15.77 -17.38 23.00
CA LEU A 214 14.44 -17.09 23.53
C LEU A 214 14.38 -15.82 24.40
N LYS A 215 15.46 -15.05 24.50
CA LYS A 215 15.59 -13.84 25.34
C LYS A 215 15.34 -14.07 26.84
N ARG A 216 15.55 -15.29 27.32
CA ARG A 216 15.47 -15.67 28.75
C ARG A 216 16.85 -15.50 29.40
N PHE A 217 17.35 -14.28 29.41
CA PHE A 217 18.75 -13.99 29.71
C PHE A 217 19.19 -14.39 31.12
N ASP A 218 18.36 -14.20 32.14
CA ASP A 218 18.70 -14.63 33.51
C ASP A 218 18.90 -16.15 33.62
N GLU A 219 18.02 -16.93 32.97
CA GLU A 219 18.14 -18.40 32.96
C GLU A 219 19.33 -18.86 32.12
N ALA A 220 19.61 -18.17 31.01
CA ALA A 220 20.79 -18.44 30.19
C ALA A 220 22.08 -18.22 30.99
N ALA A 221 22.18 -17.09 31.70
CA ALA A 221 23.33 -16.76 32.55
C ALA A 221 23.55 -17.83 33.64
N GLU A 222 22.49 -18.30 34.28
CA GLU A 222 22.57 -19.37 35.28
C GLU A 222 23.02 -20.70 34.67
N SER A 223 22.56 -21.02 33.46
CA SER A 223 23.00 -22.22 32.73
C SER A 223 24.49 -22.15 32.38
N TYR A 224 24.98 -20.99 31.91
CA TYR A 224 26.41 -20.80 31.64
C TYR A 224 27.26 -20.85 32.90
N LYS A 225 26.81 -20.26 34.01
CA LYS A 225 27.49 -20.36 35.31
C LYS A 225 27.62 -21.81 35.77
N LYS A 226 26.59 -22.64 35.56
CA LYS A 226 26.68 -24.09 35.83
C LYS A 226 27.67 -24.79 34.90
N ALA A 227 27.68 -24.47 33.61
CA ALA A 227 28.66 -25.01 32.67
C ALA A 227 30.09 -24.68 33.11
N ILE A 228 30.35 -23.43 33.50
CA ILE A 228 31.65 -22.95 34.00
C ILE A 228 32.01 -23.60 35.34
N PHE A 229 31.04 -23.78 36.24
CA PHE A 229 31.27 -24.47 37.52
C PHE A 229 31.70 -25.93 37.32
N ILE A 230 31.11 -26.62 36.36
CA ILE A 230 31.44 -28.01 36.00
C ILE A 230 32.79 -28.08 35.27
N LYS A 231 33.02 -27.16 34.33
CA LYS A 231 34.21 -27.10 33.48
C LYS A 231 34.73 -25.67 33.35
N PRO A 232 35.60 -25.21 34.27
CA PRO A 232 36.11 -23.83 34.27
C PRO A 232 36.86 -23.43 33.01
N GLU A 233 37.49 -24.38 32.32
CA GLU A 233 38.25 -24.19 31.09
C GLU A 233 37.40 -24.19 29.81
N LEU A 234 36.07 -24.11 29.93
CA LEU A 234 35.17 -24.00 28.78
C LEU A 234 35.08 -22.54 28.31
N ALA A 235 36.06 -22.08 27.51
CA ALA A 235 36.15 -20.69 27.03
C ALA A 235 34.85 -20.19 26.37
N GLU A 236 34.18 -21.04 25.59
CA GLU A 236 32.90 -20.71 24.94
C GLU A 236 31.81 -20.35 25.96
N ALA A 237 31.75 -21.03 27.11
CA ALA A 237 30.77 -20.73 28.15
C ALA A 237 31.03 -19.38 28.82
N HIS A 238 32.31 -19.01 29.03
CA HIS A 238 32.67 -17.67 29.51
C HIS A 238 32.32 -16.58 28.50
N ASN A 239 32.61 -16.79 27.21
CA ASN A 239 32.24 -15.85 26.15
C ASN A 239 30.71 -15.69 26.04
N ASN A 240 29.95 -16.79 26.09
CA ASN A 240 28.49 -16.75 26.02
C ASN A 240 27.85 -16.15 27.28
N LEU A 241 28.43 -16.40 28.46
CA LEU A 241 28.04 -15.70 29.69
C LEU A 241 28.28 -14.19 29.55
N GLY A 242 29.43 -13.78 29.00
CA GLY A 242 29.73 -12.39 28.71
C GLY A 242 28.67 -11.75 27.79
N ASN A 243 28.31 -12.43 26.70
CA ASN A 243 27.25 -11.97 25.78
C ASN A 243 25.92 -11.79 26.51
N THR A 244 25.52 -12.77 27.31
CA THR A 244 24.26 -12.71 28.08
C THR A 244 24.28 -11.57 29.11
N LEU A 245 25.40 -11.36 29.80
CA LEU A 245 25.55 -10.30 30.78
C LEU A 245 25.51 -8.91 30.15
N ARG A 246 26.07 -8.75 28.94
CA ARG A 246 25.97 -7.51 28.16
C ARG A 246 24.52 -7.20 27.80
N GLU A 247 23.75 -8.18 27.32
CA GLU A 247 22.30 -8.03 27.06
C GLU A 247 21.49 -7.68 28.32
N LEU A 248 21.95 -8.12 29.51
CA LEU A 248 21.38 -7.74 30.80
C LEU A 248 21.83 -6.36 31.31
N GLY A 249 22.70 -5.65 30.58
CA GLY A 249 23.29 -4.36 30.99
C GLY A 249 24.34 -4.47 32.10
N ARG A 250 24.79 -5.68 32.44
CA ARG A 250 25.81 -5.95 33.48
C ARG A 250 27.21 -5.90 32.88
N LEU A 251 27.60 -4.72 32.38
CA LEU A 251 28.78 -4.53 31.53
C LEU A 251 30.11 -4.91 32.21
N ASP A 252 30.28 -4.61 33.51
CA ASP A 252 31.50 -4.97 34.26
C ASP A 252 31.70 -6.50 34.36
N GLU A 253 30.62 -7.24 34.59
CA GLU A 253 30.66 -8.70 34.68
C GLU A 253 30.82 -9.34 33.30
N ALA A 254 30.29 -8.69 32.25
CA ALA A 254 30.51 -9.10 30.87
C ALA A 254 31.99 -8.96 30.50
N GLU A 255 32.62 -7.81 30.77
CA GLU A 255 34.06 -7.58 30.57
C GLU A 255 34.90 -8.64 31.29
N ALA A 256 34.60 -8.92 32.56
CA ALA A 256 35.31 -9.93 33.34
C ALA A 256 35.19 -11.33 32.68
N SER A 257 33.98 -11.68 32.22
CA SER A 257 33.70 -12.97 31.58
C SER A 257 34.45 -13.12 30.25
N TYR A 258 34.52 -12.08 29.41
CA TYR A 258 35.32 -12.13 28.17
C TYR A 258 36.82 -12.23 28.45
N LYS A 259 37.33 -11.52 29.45
CA LYS A 259 38.74 -11.65 29.87
C LYS A 259 39.06 -13.06 30.35
N GLN A 260 38.15 -13.72 31.06
CA GLN A 260 38.31 -15.12 31.43
C GLN A 260 38.30 -16.03 30.19
N ALA A 261 37.40 -15.81 29.23
CA ALA A 261 37.39 -16.56 27.98
C ALA A 261 38.73 -16.44 27.23
N ILE A 262 39.30 -15.23 27.15
CA ILE A 262 40.61 -14.95 26.52
C ILE A 262 41.77 -15.57 27.33
N THR A 263 41.67 -15.57 28.67
CA THR A 263 42.69 -16.20 29.52
C THR A 263 42.74 -17.71 29.31
N VAL A 264 41.57 -18.34 29.16
CA VAL A 264 41.44 -19.78 28.89
C VAL A 264 41.85 -20.11 27.45
N ASN A 265 41.46 -19.28 26.48
CA ASN A 265 41.84 -19.43 25.07
C ASN A 265 42.17 -18.06 24.45
N HIS A 266 43.46 -17.77 24.31
CA HIS A 266 43.94 -16.49 23.77
C HIS A 266 43.59 -16.26 22.30
N GLU A 267 43.29 -17.34 21.57
CA GLU A 267 43.02 -17.35 20.12
C GLU A 267 41.52 -17.25 19.81
N LEU A 268 40.67 -17.09 20.84
CA LEU A 268 39.23 -16.95 20.67
C LEU A 268 38.87 -15.55 20.13
N VAL A 269 38.88 -15.43 18.80
CA VAL A 269 38.64 -14.19 18.03
C VAL A 269 37.35 -13.49 18.48
N GLU A 270 36.27 -14.23 18.66
CA GLU A 270 34.97 -13.70 19.06
C GLU A 270 35.01 -13.05 20.43
N ALA A 271 35.80 -13.56 21.38
CA ALA A 271 35.92 -13.00 22.72
C ALA A 271 36.64 -11.64 22.70
N HIS A 272 37.67 -11.47 21.87
CA HIS A 272 38.33 -10.16 21.69
C HIS A 272 37.39 -9.14 21.05
N ASN A 273 36.64 -9.52 20.02
CA ASN A 273 35.65 -8.63 19.39
C ASN A 273 34.51 -8.27 20.36
N ASN A 274 33.99 -9.23 21.13
CA ASN A 274 32.93 -8.99 22.10
C ASN A 274 33.38 -8.16 23.30
N LEU A 275 34.63 -8.35 23.75
CA LEU A 275 35.28 -7.48 24.73
C LEU A 275 35.36 -6.05 24.19
N GLY A 276 35.79 -5.87 22.93
CA GLY A 276 35.81 -4.56 22.26
C GLY A 276 34.43 -3.88 22.25
N ASN A 277 33.37 -4.61 21.92
CA ASN A 277 31.99 -4.08 21.94
C ASN A 277 31.60 -3.57 23.33
N THR A 278 31.89 -4.35 24.36
CA THR A 278 31.59 -4.00 25.76
C THR A 278 32.38 -2.78 26.21
N LEU A 279 33.67 -2.71 25.84
CA LEU A 279 34.54 -1.57 26.14
C LEU A 279 34.09 -0.28 25.45
N ARG A 280 33.59 -0.38 24.21
CA ARG A 280 32.99 0.76 23.49
C ARG A 280 31.73 1.26 24.20
N GLU A 281 30.84 0.35 24.61
CA GLU A 281 29.60 0.69 25.32
C GLU A 281 29.85 1.42 26.66
N VAL A 282 30.92 1.08 27.40
CA VAL A 282 31.32 1.80 28.62
C VAL A 282 32.16 3.06 28.35
N GLY A 283 32.38 3.43 27.08
CA GLY A 283 33.12 4.63 26.67
C GLY A 283 34.64 4.51 26.69
N ARG A 284 35.20 3.32 26.88
CA ARG A 284 36.66 3.06 26.88
C ARG A 284 37.16 2.79 25.44
N LEU A 285 37.01 3.79 24.58
CA LEU A 285 37.22 3.66 23.12
C LEU A 285 38.63 3.18 22.74
N GLY A 286 39.68 3.59 23.46
CA GLY A 286 41.06 3.13 23.20
C GLY A 286 41.28 1.65 23.51
N ASP A 287 40.66 1.14 24.57
CA ASP A 287 40.74 -0.29 24.92
C ASP A 287 39.90 -1.14 23.94
N ALA A 288 38.80 -0.57 23.43
CA ALA A 288 37.99 -1.19 22.39
C ALA A 288 38.79 -1.31 21.07
N GLU A 289 39.44 -0.23 20.62
CA GLU A 289 40.35 -0.22 19.45
C GLU A 289 41.41 -1.33 19.56
N ALA A 290 42.07 -1.45 20.72
CA ALA A 290 43.07 -2.49 20.96
C ALA A 290 42.48 -3.92 20.86
N SER A 291 41.29 -4.12 21.43
CA SER A 291 40.61 -5.43 21.41
C SER A 291 40.18 -5.85 20.00
N TYR A 292 39.62 -4.93 19.20
CA TYR A 292 39.31 -5.22 17.79
C TYR A 292 40.56 -5.46 16.95
N THR A 293 41.63 -4.69 17.17
CA THR A 293 42.92 -4.89 16.49
C THR A 293 43.50 -6.27 16.79
N GLN A 294 43.35 -6.75 18.03
CA GLN A 294 43.74 -8.12 18.37
C GLN A 294 42.92 -9.13 17.56
N ALA A 295 41.58 -9.00 17.55
CA ALA A 295 40.71 -9.91 16.82
C ALA A 295 41.07 -9.96 15.31
N ILE A 296 41.38 -8.81 14.70
CA ILE A 296 41.85 -8.69 13.31
C ILE A 296 43.23 -9.34 13.13
N THR A 297 44.13 -9.22 14.11
CA THR A 297 45.45 -9.86 14.06
C THR A 297 45.34 -11.39 14.03
N LEU A 298 44.44 -11.94 14.84
CA LEU A 298 44.16 -13.39 14.85
C LEU A 298 43.42 -13.86 13.59
N ALA A 299 42.46 -13.07 13.11
CA ALA A 299 41.66 -13.37 11.93
C ALA A 299 41.53 -12.15 11.02
N PRO A 300 42.48 -11.94 10.07
CA PRO A 300 42.49 -10.76 9.20
C PRO A 300 41.24 -10.57 8.33
N ALA A 301 40.54 -11.67 8.03
CA ALA A 301 39.32 -11.68 7.22
C ALA A 301 38.02 -11.50 8.05
N PHE A 302 38.12 -11.18 9.35
CA PHE A 302 36.96 -11.06 10.23
C PHE A 302 36.26 -9.71 10.05
N ALA A 303 35.28 -9.68 9.15
CA ALA A 303 34.60 -8.46 8.70
C ALA A 303 33.90 -7.70 9.86
N GLU A 304 33.32 -8.41 10.82
CA GLU A 304 32.66 -7.82 11.99
C GLU A 304 33.64 -6.99 12.84
N ALA A 305 34.86 -7.47 13.06
CA ALA A 305 35.87 -6.73 13.83
C ALA A 305 36.36 -5.48 13.09
N HIS A 306 36.55 -5.56 11.77
CA HIS A 306 36.85 -4.37 10.95
C HIS A 306 35.74 -3.32 11.00
N SER A 307 34.47 -3.75 10.89
CA SER A 307 33.32 -2.84 10.97
C SER A 307 33.22 -2.18 12.36
N ASN A 308 33.38 -2.96 13.44
CA ASN A 308 33.34 -2.44 14.80
C ASN A 308 34.51 -1.50 15.12
N LEU A 309 35.71 -1.79 14.60
CA LEU A 309 36.86 -0.89 14.66
C LEU A 309 36.55 0.42 13.92
N GLY A 310 35.95 0.35 12.72
CA GLY A 310 35.53 1.53 11.97
C GLY A 310 34.56 2.43 12.74
N VAL A 311 33.55 1.84 13.39
CA VAL A 311 32.59 2.59 14.25
C VAL A 311 33.34 3.28 15.40
N THR A 312 34.25 2.56 16.07
CA THR A 312 35.03 3.09 17.20
C THR A 312 35.95 4.24 16.77
N LEU A 313 36.63 4.09 15.63
CA LEU A 313 37.50 5.13 15.07
C LEU A 313 36.71 6.38 14.69
N LYS A 314 35.50 6.20 14.16
CA LYS A 314 34.58 7.29 13.86
C LYS A 314 34.17 8.04 15.13
N GLU A 315 33.82 7.35 16.21
CA GLU A 315 33.50 7.95 17.52
C GLU A 315 34.69 8.72 18.13
N ILE A 316 35.92 8.26 17.90
CA ILE A 316 37.15 8.96 18.30
C ILE A 316 37.42 10.20 17.41
N GLY A 317 36.78 10.30 16.24
CA GLY A 317 36.98 11.37 15.26
C GLY A 317 38.08 11.10 14.24
N ARG A 318 38.59 9.86 14.13
CA ARG A 318 39.59 9.44 13.14
C ARG A 318 38.92 8.92 11.87
N LEU A 319 38.25 9.81 11.13
CA LEU A 319 37.35 9.47 10.03
C LEU A 319 38.03 8.73 8.86
N GLU A 320 39.27 9.07 8.51
CA GLU A 320 40.00 8.40 7.41
C GLU A 320 40.37 6.96 7.76
N LEU A 321 40.70 6.70 9.03
CA LEU A 321 40.95 5.34 9.50
C LEU A 321 39.64 4.54 9.57
N ALA A 322 38.54 5.19 9.96
CA ALA A 322 37.22 4.56 9.93
C ALA A 322 36.81 4.14 8.51
N GLU A 323 37.01 5.01 7.51
CA GLU A 323 36.78 4.69 6.09
C GLU A 323 37.59 3.47 5.65
N ALA A 324 38.88 3.42 6.00
CA ALA A 324 39.75 2.29 5.69
C ALA A 324 39.24 0.99 6.34
N SER A 325 38.84 1.03 7.62
CA SER A 325 38.29 -0.14 8.33
C SER A 325 36.97 -0.63 7.72
N PHE A 326 36.03 0.26 7.38
CA PHE A 326 34.80 -0.16 6.69
C PHE A 326 35.08 -0.74 5.30
N SER A 327 36.03 -0.18 4.57
CA SER A 327 36.44 -0.70 3.26
C SER A 327 37.04 -2.11 3.38
N GLN A 328 37.82 -2.39 4.42
CA GLN A 328 38.31 -3.75 4.69
C GLN A 328 37.19 -4.70 5.09
N ALA A 329 36.21 -4.25 5.90
CA ALA A 329 35.04 -5.06 6.23
C ALA A 329 34.26 -5.47 4.96
N ILE A 330 34.07 -4.54 4.02
CA ILE A 330 33.40 -4.79 2.74
C ILE A 330 34.26 -5.70 1.83
N ALA A 331 35.58 -5.53 1.80
CA ALA A 331 36.47 -6.40 1.04
C ALA A 331 36.43 -7.85 1.56
N CYS A 332 36.33 -8.04 2.87
CA CYS A 332 36.19 -9.35 3.49
C CYS A 332 34.79 -9.95 3.27
N LYS A 333 33.75 -9.11 3.31
CA LYS A 333 32.34 -9.50 3.18
C LYS A 333 31.59 -8.50 2.28
N PRO A 334 31.56 -8.72 0.95
CA PRO A 334 30.95 -7.79 0.00
C PRO A 334 29.44 -7.57 0.15
N ASP A 335 28.74 -8.48 0.82
CA ASP A 335 27.30 -8.40 1.10
C ASP A 335 26.99 -7.80 2.49
N TYR A 336 27.95 -7.13 3.13
CA TYR A 336 27.78 -6.55 4.45
C TYR A 336 27.08 -5.18 4.42
N ALA A 337 25.74 -5.18 4.36
CA ALA A 337 24.93 -3.98 4.26
C ALA A 337 25.21 -2.93 5.36
N GLU A 338 25.39 -3.36 6.61
CA GLU A 338 25.71 -2.48 7.74
C GLU A 338 27.05 -1.74 7.55
N ALA A 339 28.07 -2.40 6.99
CA ALA A 339 29.36 -1.77 6.70
C ALA A 339 29.25 -0.72 5.58
N HIS A 340 28.43 -0.97 4.55
CA HIS A 340 28.13 0.02 3.51
C HIS A 340 27.39 1.25 4.07
N ASN A 341 26.41 1.06 4.96
CA ASN A 341 25.72 2.17 5.62
C ASN A 341 26.69 3.01 6.47
N ASN A 342 27.55 2.36 7.26
CA ASN A 342 28.51 3.05 8.11
C ASN A 342 29.62 3.76 7.32
N LEU A 343 30.05 3.18 6.19
CA LEU A 343 30.93 3.85 5.23
C LEU A 343 30.25 5.11 4.68
N GLY A 344 28.97 5.03 4.31
CA GLY A 344 28.19 6.18 3.87
C GLY A 344 28.15 7.31 4.90
N ASN A 345 27.87 6.98 6.16
CA ASN A 345 27.88 7.94 7.28
C ASN A 345 29.26 8.62 7.43
N THR A 346 30.34 7.83 7.34
CA THR A 346 31.72 8.33 7.47
C THR A 346 32.08 9.26 6.31
N LEU A 347 31.72 8.89 5.08
CA LEU A 347 31.96 9.70 3.89
C LEU A 347 31.18 11.01 3.91
N GLN A 348 29.95 11.00 4.46
CA GLN A 348 29.15 12.21 4.64
C GLN A 348 29.82 13.18 5.63
N GLU A 349 30.35 12.70 6.75
CA GLU A 349 31.09 13.51 7.72
C GLU A 349 32.42 14.06 7.13
N LEU A 350 33.04 13.31 6.22
CA LEU A 350 34.19 13.78 5.41
C LEU A 350 33.81 14.77 4.29
N GLY A 351 32.51 15.06 4.10
CA GLY A 351 32.01 15.96 3.04
C GLY A 351 31.96 15.33 1.64
N ARG A 352 32.21 14.03 1.50
CA ARG A 352 32.19 13.28 0.23
C ARG A 352 30.79 12.77 -0.09
N LEU A 353 29.87 13.70 -0.32
CA LEU A 353 28.42 13.45 -0.40
C LEU A 353 28.02 12.45 -1.52
N GLU A 354 28.68 12.49 -2.68
CA GLU A 354 28.38 11.56 -3.78
C GLU A 354 28.76 10.11 -3.45
N ASP A 355 29.91 9.91 -2.81
CA ASP A 355 30.39 8.58 -2.41
C ASP A 355 29.57 8.04 -1.23
N ALA A 356 29.12 8.93 -0.32
CA ALA A 356 28.17 8.59 0.73
C ALA A 356 26.85 8.07 0.15
N MET A 357 26.29 8.78 -0.83
CA MET A 357 25.06 8.37 -1.52
C MET A 357 25.21 6.99 -2.19
N LYS A 358 26.32 6.74 -2.89
CA LYS A 358 26.60 5.41 -3.49
C LYS A 358 26.65 4.32 -2.43
N SER A 359 27.27 4.60 -1.29
CA SER A 359 27.39 3.64 -0.18
C SER A 359 26.04 3.31 0.44
N TYR A 360 25.17 4.31 0.68
CA TYR A 360 23.80 4.08 1.15
C TYR A 360 22.97 3.28 0.14
N LEU A 361 23.05 3.61 -1.16
CA LEU A 361 22.35 2.88 -2.21
C LEU A 361 22.81 1.42 -2.30
N GLN A 362 24.10 1.15 -2.10
CA GLN A 362 24.62 -0.22 -2.05
C GLN A 362 24.09 -0.99 -0.82
N ALA A 363 24.03 -0.34 0.35
CA ALA A 363 23.43 -0.94 1.55
C ALA A 363 21.95 -1.31 1.33
N ILE A 364 21.20 -0.42 0.66
CA ILE A 364 19.78 -0.65 0.29
C ILE A 364 19.65 -1.75 -0.77
N ALA A 365 20.56 -1.83 -1.73
CA ALA A 365 20.54 -2.89 -2.75
C ALA A 365 20.76 -4.29 -2.14
N LEU A 366 21.64 -4.38 -1.14
CA LEU A 366 21.89 -5.61 -0.39
C LEU A 366 20.75 -5.96 0.58
N LYS A 367 20.14 -4.95 1.21
CA LYS A 367 19.06 -5.09 2.19
C LYS A 367 17.97 -4.05 1.92
N PRO A 368 16.97 -4.36 1.05
CA PRO A 368 15.96 -3.39 0.61
C PRO A 368 15.11 -2.79 1.74
N ASP A 369 14.94 -3.51 2.84
CA ASP A 369 14.20 -3.11 4.04
C ASP A 369 15.09 -2.48 5.13
N PHE A 370 16.32 -2.06 4.79
CA PHE A 370 17.25 -1.46 5.75
C PHE A 370 16.85 -0.03 6.12
N ALA A 371 15.99 0.10 7.12
CA ALA A 371 15.40 1.38 7.52
C ALA A 371 16.43 2.48 7.87
N GLU A 372 17.56 2.10 8.47
CA GLU A 372 18.61 3.06 8.82
C GLU A 372 19.29 3.64 7.58
N ALA A 373 19.65 2.81 6.59
CA ALA A 373 20.21 3.26 5.33
C ALA A 373 19.25 4.17 4.54
N HIS A 374 17.96 3.85 4.53
CA HIS A 374 16.93 4.74 3.97
C HIS A 374 16.83 6.07 4.73
N SER A 375 16.93 6.06 6.06
CA SER A 375 16.91 7.30 6.85
C SER A 375 18.14 8.17 6.58
N ASN A 376 19.33 7.56 6.49
CA ASN A 376 20.59 8.24 6.24
C ASN A 376 20.63 8.83 4.82
N LEU A 377 20.16 8.07 3.83
CA LEU A 377 19.96 8.57 2.46
C LEU A 377 18.96 9.74 2.43
N GLY A 378 17.84 9.63 3.14
CA GLY A 378 16.84 10.71 3.22
C GLY A 378 17.42 12.00 3.82
N ASN A 379 18.22 11.89 4.89
CA ASN A 379 18.91 13.03 5.47
C ASN A 379 19.90 13.67 4.48
N LEU A 380 20.72 12.86 3.81
CA LEU A 380 21.65 13.34 2.80
C LEU A 380 20.94 14.05 1.64
N LEU A 381 19.84 13.47 1.13
CA LEU A 381 19.05 14.05 0.05
C LEU A 381 18.38 15.38 0.46
N LYS A 382 17.92 15.47 1.71
CA LYS A 382 17.40 16.71 2.29
C LYS A 382 18.48 17.79 2.33
N ASP A 383 19.69 17.46 2.77
CA ASP A 383 20.81 18.40 2.84
C ASP A 383 21.26 18.86 1.44
N LEU A 384 21.06 18.03 0.41
CA LEU A 384 21.28 18.36 -1.00
C LEU A 384 20.11 19.11 -1.68
N GLY A 385 19.00 19.36 -0.97
CA GLY A 385 17.81 20.02 -1.51
C GLY A 385 16.91 19.14 -2.41
N ARG A 386 17.16 17.82 -2.46
CA ARG A 386 16.38 16.84 -3.24
C ARG A 386 15.20 16.31 -2.41
N LEU A 387 14.27 17.21 -2.10
CA LEU A 387 13.23 16.98 -1.09
C LEU A 387 12.29 15.82 -1.43
N ASP A 388 11.88 15.66 -2.69
CA ASP A 388 10.96 14.60 -3.10
C ASP A 388 11.57 13.21 -2.88
N GLU A 389 12.84 13.04 -3.25
CA GLU A 389 13.58 11.81 -3.05
C GLU A 389 13.85 11.56 -1.56
N ALA A 390 14.12 12.62 -0.78
CA ALA A 390 14.28 12.52 0.66
C ALA A 390 13.00 12.00 1.34
N VAL A 391 11.82 12.53 0.95
CA VAL A 391 10.52 12.06 1.43
C VAL A 391 10.32 10.58 1.10
N ALA A 392 10.60 10.16 -0.14
CA ALA A 392 10.48 8.76 -0.54
C ALA A 392 11.38 7.83 0.31
N SER A 393 12.63 8.25 0.57
CA SER A 393 13.55 7.51 1.45
C SER A 393 13.03 7.44 2.90
N PHE A 394 12.52 8.54 3.46
CA PHE A 394 11.95 8.53 4.82
C PHE A 394 10.69 7.67 4.92
N GLN A 395 9.83 7.66 3.91
CA GLN A 395 8.65 6.78 3.86
C GLN A 395 9.06 5.31 3.86
N ARG A 396 10.09 4.94 3.08
CA ARG A 396 10.64 3.57 3.11
C ARG A 396 11.22 3.21 4.48
N ALA A 397 11.98 4.12 5.10
CA ALA A 397 12.50 3.91 6.45
C ALA A 397 11.38 3.69 7.48
N PHE A 398 10.32 4.51 7.41
CA PHE A 398 9.15 4.39 8.28
C PHE A 398 8.44 3.06 8.07
N ALA A 399 8.20 2.66 6.82
CA ALA A 399 7.55 1.41 6.49
C ALA A 399 8.34 0.19 6.97
N SER A 400 9.65 0.18 6.76
CA SER A 400 10.53 -0.89 7.25
C SER A 400 10.57 -1.01 8.78
N ARG A 401 10.44 0.11 9.51
CA ARG A 401 10.42 0.09 11.00
C ARG A 401 9.08 -0.36 11.58
N THR A 402 7.99 0.06 10.95
CA THR A 402 6.64 -0.06 11.52
C THR A 402 5.81 -1.18 10.89
N GLY A 403 6.21 -1.66 9.71
CA GLY A 403 5.37 -2.48 8.85
C GLY A 403 4.22 -1.71 8.20
N ILE A 404 4.11 -0.39 8.45
CA ILE A 404 3.07 0.47 7.90
C ILE A 404 3.63 1.10 6.62
N PHE A 405 3.19 0.58 5.49
CA PHE A 405 3.41 1.25 4.22
C PHE A 405 2.52 2.48 4.20
N MET A 406 3.13 3.65 4.34
CA MET A 406 2.51 4.88 3.87
C MET A 406 2.21 4.61 2.41
N GLU A 407 0.94 4.61 2.01
CA GLU A 407 0.60 4.65 0.59
C GLU A 407 1.28 5.92 0.07
N GLY A 408 2.41 5.73 -0.62
CA GLY A 408 2.92 6.76 -1.50
C GLY A 408 1.75 7.13 -2.35
N GLU A 409 1.40 8.40 -2.37
CA GLU A 409 0.26 8.88 -3.13
C GLU A 409 0.61 8.83 -4.62
N ASP A 410 0.75 7.62 -5.18
CA ASP A 410 0.63 7.38 -6.63
C ASP A 410 -0.76 7.86 -7.13
N ALA A 411 -1.69 8.10 -6.20
CA ALA A 411 -3.00 8.71 -6.39
C ALA A 411 -3.04 10.25 -6.23
N LEU A 412 -2.05 10.92 -5.62
CA LEU A 412 -2.03 12.38 -5.62
C LEU A 412 -1.19 12.86 -6.80
N ALA A 413 -1.91 13.04 -7.91
CA ALA A 413 -1.50 14.00 -8.91
C ALA A 413 -1.20 15.37 -8.23
N PRO A 414 -0.19 16.13 -8.68
CA PRO A 414 0.16 17.41 -8.09
C PRO A 414 -1.08 18.30 -7.94
N ALA A 415 -1.12 19.05 -6.83
CA ALA A 415 -2.30 19.75 -6.30
C ALA A 415 -2.99 20.76 -7.26
N SER A 416 -2.41 21.06 -8.42
CA SER A 416 -3.08 21.72 -9.55
C SER A 416 -2.29 21.54 -10.85
N MET A 417 -2.93 21.01 -11.91
CA MET A 417 -2.34 21.00 -13.27
C MET A 417 -3.12 21.84 -14.29
N GLU A 418 -4.37 22.21 -13.98
CA GLU A 418 -5.32 22.76 -14.96
C GLU A 418 -6.15 23.94 -14.41
N LEU A 419 -6.37 24.99 -15.21
CA LEU A 419 -7.32 26.09 -14.90
C LEU A 419 -8.54 25.98 -15.80
N TYR A 420 -9.75 26.22 -15.29
CA TYR A 420 -10.98 26.12 -16.08
C TYR A 420 -11.65 27.50 -16.22
N PHE A 421 -11.90 27.92 -17.45
CA PHE A 421 -12.59 29.16 -17.76
C PHE A 421 -13.88 28.80 -18.49
N GLU A 422 -15.04 29.09 -17.90
CA GLU A 422 -16.33 28.91 -18.58
C GLU A 422 -16.91 30.25 -19.03
N LEU A 423 -17.17 30.32 -20.32
CA LEU A 423 -17.74 31.43 -21.03
C LEU A 423 -19.09 30.99 -21.52
N THR A 424 -20.10 31.40 -20.77
CA THR A 424 -21.45 31.03 -21.09
C THR A 424 -22.36 32.22 -20.93
N ASN A 425 -23.23 32.45 -21.90
CA ASN A 425 -24.25 33.51 -21.83
C ASN A 425 -25.45 33.12 -20.95
N LYS A 426 -25.48 31.85 -20.52
CA LYS A 426 -26.47 31.18 -19.68
C LYS A 426 -25.70 30.26 -18.74
N CYS A 427 -25.99 30.18 -17.44
CA CYS A 427 -25.45 29.05 -16.67
C CYS A 427 -25.92 27.76 -17.37
N ASN A 428 -25.01 26.95 -17.94
CA ASN A 428 -25.42 25.64 -18.49
C ASN A 428 -25.89 24.70 -17.38
N PHE A 429 -25.66 25.09 -16.12
CA PHE A 429 -26.39 24.65 -14.94
C PHE A 429 -27.74 25.37 -14.84
N HIS A 430 -28.67 25.07 -15.74
CA HIS A 430 -30.05 25.58 -15.61
C HIS A 430 -30.83 24.74 -14.60
N CYS A 431 -30.75 25.17 -13.34
CA CYS A 431 -31.92 25.15 -12.47
C CYS A 431 -33.01 26.00 -13.14
N VAL A 432 -34.23 25.48 -13.27
CA VAL A 432 -35.36 26.19 -13.91
C VAL A 432 -35.92 27.32 -13.03
N PHE A 433 -35.08 27.83 -12.13
CA PHE A 433 -35.35 28.90 -11.18
C PHE A 433 -34.29 29.99 -11.18
N CYS A 434 -33.40 30.05 -12.17
CA CYS A 434 -32.78 31.33 -12.46
C CYS A 434 -33.89 32.22 -13.05
N PRO A 435 -34.21 33.40 -12.50
CA PRO A 435 -35.18 34.32 -13.10
C PRO A 435 -34.66 34.95 -14.42
N SER A 436 -33.70 34.30 -15.09
CA SER A 436 -32.92 34.80 -16.22
C SER A 436 -33.68 34.88 -17.54
N ASP A 437 -34.84 34.25 -17.69
CA ASP A 437 -35.68 34.49 -18.88
C ASP A 437 -36.28 35.91 -18.89
N SER A 438 -36.23 36.63 -17.76
CA SER A 438 -36.60 38.05 -17.66
C SER A 438 -35.40 39.01 -17.67
N GLN A 439 -34.16 38.51 -17.56
CA GLN A 439 -32.98 39.36 -17.58
C GLN A 439 -32.56 39.63 -19.03
N LYS A 440 -32.80 40.86 -19.51
CA LYS A 440 -32.05 41.42 -20.63
C LYS A 440 -30.57 41.50 -20.22
N ARG A 441 -29.82 40.40 -20.34
CA ARG A 441 -28.37 40.41 -20.12
C ARG A 441 -27.71 40.98 -21.37
N ASN A 442 -26.99 42.09 -21.20
CA ASN A 442 -26.04 42.55 -22.21
C ASN A 442 -25.10 41.38 -22.52
N LEU A 443 -24.84 41.12 -23.81
CA LEU A 443 -23.86 40.14 -24.25
C LEU A 443 -22.58 40.30 -23.42
N GLY A 444 -22.29 39.34 -22.55
CA GLY A 444 -21.05 39.35 -21.77
C GLY A 444 -19.88 39.26 -22.74
N VAL A 445 -19.14 40.35 -22.92
CA VAL A 445 -17.89 40.35 -23.69
C VAL A 445 -16.80 39.91 -22.71
N MET A 446 -16.00 38.92 -23.09
CA MET A 446 -14.85 38.53 -22.29
C MET A 446 -13.84 39.68 -22.33
N ASP A 447 -13.42 40.16 -21.16
CA ASP A 447 -12.27 41.06 -21.08
C ASP A 447 -11.01 40.26 -21.46
N VAL A 448 -10.52 40.57 -22.65
CA VAL A 448 -9.34 39.95 -23.24
C VAL A 448 -8.11 40.16 -22.36
N GLU A 449 -7.99 41.31 -21.68
CA GLU A 449 -6.83 41.58 -20.83
C GLU A 449 -6.87 40.71 -19.58
N LEU A 450 -8.05 40.44 -19.02
CA LEU A 450 -8.17 39.51 -17.92
C LEU A 450 -7.80 38.08 -18.35
N ALA A 451 -8.30 37.60 -19.49
CA ALA A 451 -7.91 36.28 -20.01
C ALA A 451 -6.40 36.17 -20.21
N LYS A 452 -5.77 37.20 -20.79
CA LYS A 452 -4.31 37.26 -20.95
C LYS A 452 -3.58 37.30 -19.62
N ARG A 453 -4.07 38.05 -18.63
CA ARG A 453 -3.50 38.07 -17.28
C ARG A 453 -3.54 36.69 -16.64
N LEU A 454 -4.66 35.98 -16.76
CA LEU A 454 -4.81 34.62 -16.25
C LEU A 454 -3.76 33.66 -16.86
N TYR A 455 -3.59 33.66 -18.19
CA TYR A 455 -2.52 32.88 -18.84
C TYR A 455 -1.11 33.30 -18.39
N ARG A 456 -0.88 34.60 -18.17
CA ARG A 456 0.42 35.12 -17.70
C ARG A 456 0.73 34.65 -16.30
N GLU A 457 -0.26 34.70 -15.42
CA GLU A 457 -0.13 34.28 -14.03
C GLU A 457 0.07 32.77 -13.93
N ALA A 458 -0.70 31.99 -14.70
CA ALA A 458 -0.54 30.54 -14.82
C ALA A 458 0.88 30.15 -15.25
N ALA A 459 1.39 30.80 -16.30
CA ALA A 459 2.74 30.53 -16.82
C ALA A 459 3.86 30.98 -15.85
N HIS A 460 3.70 32.13 -15.19
CA HIS A 460 4.72 32.68 -14.30
C HIS A 460 4.84 31.90 -12.99
N THR A 461 3.71 31.62 -12.35
CA THR A 461 3.65 30.94 -11.05
C THR A 461 3.70 29.42 -11.17
N LYS A 462 3.57 28.89 -12.40
CA LYS A 462 3.50 27.45 -12.71
C LYS A 462 2.38 26.71 -11.97
N ILE A 463 1.32 27.43 -11.56
CA ILE A 463 0.15 26.86 -10.90
C ILE A 463 -0.65 25.92 -11.81
N ALA A 464 -0.52 26.06 -13.14
CA ALA A 464 -1.15 25.18 -14.11
C ALA A 464 -0.29 25.03 -15.36
N SER A 465 -0.26 23.81 -15.89
CA SER A 465 0.39 23.48 -17.17
C SER A 465 -0.58 23.55 -18.36
N LYS A 466 -1.88 23.69 -18.06
CA LYS A 466 -2.97 23.61 -19.03
C LYS A 466 -4.15 24.50 -18.60
N VAL A 467 -4.91 24.99 -19.57
CA VAL A 467 -6.15 25.75 -19.39
C VAL A 467 -7.28 25.07 -20.14
N ASN A 468 -8.38 24.76 -19.49
CA ASN A 468 -9.63 24.34 -20.11
C ASN A 468 -10.49 25.59 -20.35
N LEU A 469 -10.76 25.91 -21.61
CA LEU A 469 -11.59 27.04 -22.00
C LEU A 469 -12.93 26.50 -22.53
N HIS A 470 -13.99 26.61 -21.75
CA HIS A 470 -15.33 26.13 -22.10
C HIS A 470 -16.18 27.27 -22.67
N LEU A 471 -16.66 27.12 -23.91
CA LEU A 471 -17.53 28.06 -24.62
C LEU A 471 -18.89 27.42 -24.86
N MET A 472 -19.96 28.00 -24.31
CA MET A 472 -21.32 27.50 -24.46
C MET A 472 -22.34 28.63 -24.69
N GLY A 473 -23.34 28.35 -25.53
CA GLY A 473 -24.43 29.29 -25.85
C GLY A 473 -24.34 29.95 -27.23
N GLU A 474 -25.41 30.66 -27.62
CA GLU A 474 -25.47 31.45 -28.87
C GLU A 474 -25.33 32.95 -28.55
N PRO A 475 -24.33 33.68 -29.09
CA PRO A 475 -23.83 33.50 -30.45
C PRO A 475 -22.31 33.26 -30.53
N THR A 476 -21.92 32.41 -31.48
CA THR A 476 -20.67 32.43 -32.25
C THR A 476 -19.45 33.09 -31.62
N LEU A 477 -18.41 32.27 -31.37
CA LEU A 477 -17.03 32.60 -30.99
C LEU A 477 -16.79 34.08 -30.69
N HIS A 478 -16.40 34.35 -29.45
CA HIS A 478 -15.90 35.66 -29.04
C HIS A 478 -15.02 36.26 -30.16
N PRO A 479 -15.26 37.51 -30.62
CA PRO A 479 -14.51 38.09 -31.75
C PRO A 479 -12.99 38.07 -31.55
N LYS A 480 -12.56 38.00 -30.29
CA LYS A 480 -11.16 37.94 -29.87
C LYS A 480 -10.70 36.54 -29.40
N LEU A 481 -11.48 35.48 -29.63
CA LEU A 481 -11.10 34.11 -29.25
C LEU A 481 -9.76 33.72 -29.85
N ILE A 482 -9.58 33.99 -31.15
CA ILE A 482 -8.33 33.71 -31.86
C ILE A 482 -7.15 34.42 -31.19
N GLU A 483 -7.34 35.67 -30.76
CA GLU A 483 -6.33 36.45 -30.04
C GLU A 483 -5.96 35.82 -28.68
N ILE A 484 -6.95 35.29 -27.96
CA ILE A 484 -6.77 34.62 -26.67
C ILE A 484 -6.01 33.29 -26.84
N LEU A 485 -6.41 32.47 -27.82
CA LEU A 485 -5.75 31.19 -28.12
C LEU A 485 -4.29 31.40 -28.55
N GLN A 486 -4.04 32.38 -29.42
CA GLN A 486 -2.68 32.78 -29.82
C GLN A 486 -1.85 33.24 -28.63
N TYR A 487 -2.45 33.98 -27.69
CA TYR A 487 -1.74 34.39 -26.48
C TYR A 487 -1.38 33.20 -25.58
N GLY A 488 -2.32 32.29 -25.33
CA GLY A 488 -2.05 31.05 -24.57
C GLY A 488 -0.93 30.22 -25.20
N ALA A 489 -0.97 30.05 -26.52
CA ALA A 489 0.10 29.39 -27.28
C ALA A 489 1.45 30.12 -27.14
N SER A 490 1.47 31.46 -27.17
CA SER A 490 2.70 32.26 -26.98
C SER A 490 3.30 32.12 -25.58
N LYS A 491 2.50 31.71 -24.58
CA LYS A 491 2.94 31.41 -23.22
C LYS A 491 3.29 29.95 -22.99
N ASN A 492 3.22 29.13 -24.05
CA ASN A 492 3.46 27.69 -24.00
C ASN A 492 2.54 26.96 -23.00
N ILE A 493 1.31 27.44 -22.85
CA ILE A 493 0.27 26.81 -22.03
C ILE A 493 -0.71 26.09 -22.94
N LYS A 494 -0.89 24.78 -22.72
CA LYS A 494 -1.87 23.99 -23.48
C LYS A 494 -3.28 24.47 -23.18
N THR A 495 -4.12 24.60 -24.21
CA THR A 495 -5.51 25.00 -24.06
C THR A 495 -6.44 23.88 -24.54
N ASP A 496 -7.31 23.39 -23.65
CA ASP A 496 -8.42 22.51 -23.98
C ASP A 496 -9.67 23.35 -24.23
N LEU A 497 -9.94 23.65 -25.50
CA LEU A 497 -11.08 24.44 -25.92
C LEU A 497 -12.32 23.53 -26.03
N VAL A 498 -13.25 23.62 -25.09
CA VAL A 498 -14.53 22.90 -25.13
C VAL A 498 -15.58 23.78 -25.80
N THR A 499 -16.24 23.27 -26.85
CA THR A 499 -17.31 23.99 -27.55
C THR A 499 -18.32 23.03 -28.15
N ASN A 500 -19.49 23.53 -28.57
CA ASN A 500 -20.54 22.72 -29.21
C ASN A 500 -20.47 22.76 -30.75
N GLY A 501 -21.21 21.87 -31.40
CA GLY A 501 -21.26 21.78 -32.87
C GLY A 501 -21.80 23.02 -33.57
N SER A 502 -22.64 23.83 -32.91
CA SER A 502 -23.19 25.05 -33.54
C SER A 502 -22.15 26.15 -33.78
N THR A 503 -21.04 26.14 -33.04
CA THR A 503 -19.93 27.11 -33.19
C THR A 503 -18.88 26.74 -34.24
N LEU A 504 -18.83 25.47 -34.66
CA LEU A 504 -17.78 24.89 -35.50
C LEU A 504 -18.11 24.98 -37.01
N VAL A 505 -18.53 26.17 -37.45
CA VAL A 505 -18.77 26.43 -38.87
C VAL A 505 -17.48 26.55 -39.67
N GLU A 506 -17.51 26.19 -40.95
CA GLU A 506 -16.35 26.12 -41.86
C GLU A 506 -15.42 27.34 -41.79
N LYS A 507 -15.98 28.56 -41.81
CA LYS A 507 -15.21 29.83 -41.77
C LYS A 507 -14.35 30.02 -40.51
N ASN A 508 -14.65 29.29 -39.44
CA ASN A 508 -14.02 29.44 -38.13
C ASN A 508 -13.08 28.29 -37.80
N VAL A 509 -13.40 27.06 -38.22
CA VAL A 509 -12.63 25.85 -37.94
C VAL A 509 -11.15 26.06 -38.25
N SER A 510 -10.85 26.55 -39.46
CA SER A 510 -9.47 26.78 -39.91
C SER A 510 -8.72 27.75 -38.98
N LYS A 511 -9.36 28.87 -38.61
CA LYS A 511 -8.76 29.89 -37.73
C LYS A 511 -8.50 29.37 -36.31
N ILE A 512 -9.41 28.54 -35.78
CA ILE A 512 -9.24 27.93 -34.46
C ILE A 512 -8.05 26.96 -34.49
N LEU A 513 -8.00 26.07 -35.49
CA LEU A 513 -6.91 25.09 -35.62
C LEU A 513 -5.55 25.76 -35.84
N ASP A 514 -5.49 26.95 -36.45
CA ASP A 514 -4.25 27.72 -36.59
C ASP A 514 -3.78 28.35 -35.28
N ALA A 515 -4.73 28.77 -34.43
CA ALA A 515 -4.46 29.51 -33.20
C ALA A 515 -4.25 28.61 -31.97
N LEU A 516 -4.85 27.42 -31.97
CA LEU A 516 -4.90 26.53 -30.82
C LEU A 516 -3.62 25.72 -30.65
N TYR A 517 -3.04 25.80 -29.45
CA TYR A 517 -2.05 24.85 -28.93
C TYR A 517 -2.70 24.06 -27.80
N GLY A 518 -3.02 22.78 -28.02
CA GLY A 518 -3.80 21.95 -27.07
C GLY A 518 -4.96 21.20 -27.73
N THR A 519 -6.03 20.91 -27.00
CA THR A 519 -7.13 20.05 -27.51
C THR A 519 -8.36 20.85 -27.89
N LEU A 520 -8.93 20.63 -29.07
CA LEU A 520 -10.28 21.10 -29.40
C LEU A 520 -11.29 20.00 -29.06
N ILE A 521 -12.10 20.25 -28.04
CA ILE A 521 -13.12 19.33 -27.55
C ILE A 521 -14.48 19.78 -28.09
N ALA A 522 -15.00 19.03 -29.07
CA ALA A 522 -16.31 19.30 -29.65
C ALA A 522 -17.37 18.43 -28.96
N SER A 523 -18.20 19.05 -28.15
CA SER A 523 -19.23 18.39 -27.36
C SER A 523 -20.47 18.08 -28.21
N HIS A 524 -20.68 16.80 -28.44
CA HIS A 524 -21.90 16.22 -28.98
C HIS A 524 -22.89 15.99 -27.84
N MET A 525 -23.64 17.04 -27.50
CA MET A 525 -24.50 17.08 -26.30
C MET A 525 -25.70 16.12 -26.35
N THR A 526 -26.05 15.66 -27.54
CA THR A 526 -27.17 14.75 -27.79
C THR A 526 -26.74 13.76 -28.86
N PRO A 527 -26.84 12.45 -28.61
CA PRO A 527 -26.30 11.40 -29.48
C PRO A 527 -27.24 11.02 -30.62
N THR A 528 -28.52 11.41 -30.55
CA THR A 528 -29.53 11.09 -31.55
C THR A 528 -30.30 12.33 -31.98
N GLU A 529 -30.89 12.28 -33.17
CA GLU A 529 -31.76 13.35 -33.67
C GLU A 529 -32.98 13.58 -32.75
N ASP A 530 -33.55 12.51 -32.18
CA ASP A 530 -34.71 12.61 -31.29
C ASP A 530 -34.38 13.29 -29.96
N SER A 531 -33.23 12.94 -29.35
CA SER A 531 -32.74 13.61 -28.15
C SER A 531 -32.35 15.07 -28.41
N TYR A 532 -31.90 15.39 -29.63
CA TYR A 532 -31.66 16.76 -30.06
C TYR A 532 -32.97 17.57 -30.16
N LYS A 533 -34.03 17.02 -30.79
CA LYS A 533 -35.36 17.66 -30.88
C LYS A 533 -35.98 17.93 -29.51
N PHE A 534 -35.73 17.06 -28.55
CA PHE A 534 -36.24 17.18 -27.18
C PHE A 534 -35.64 18.36 -26.40
N ARG A 535 -34.41 18.79 -26.73
CA ARG A 535 -33.70 19.87 -26.02
C ARG A 535 -34.12 21.30 -26.42
N GLY A 536 -35.22 21.45 -27.17
CA GLY A 536 -35.89 22.72 -27.46
C GLY A 536 -35.67 23.22 -28.89
N GLU A 537 -36.25 24.39 -29.22
CA GLU A 537 -36.06 25.10 -30.49
C GLU A 537 -34.66 25.72 -30.56
N VAL A 538 -33.64 24.88 -30.71
CA VAL A 538 -32.33 25.32 -31.17
C VAL A 538 -32.50 25.63 -32.66
N GLY A 539 -32.28 26.88 -33.10
CA GLY A 539 -32.50 27.34 -34.48
C GLY A 539 -31.61 26.71 -35.56
N LEU A 540 -31.10 25.50 -35.32
CA LEU A 540 -30.15 24.75 -36.15
C LEU A 540 -30.68 23.31 -36.32
N SER A 541 -30.76 22.81 -37.57
CA SER A 541 -31.12 21.41 -37.83
C SER A 541 -30.05 20.43 -37.35
N TRP A 542 -30.46 19.19 -37.02
CA TRP A 542 -29.55 18.11 -36.64
C TRP A 542 -28.46 17.87 -37.68
N ASP A 543 -28.84 17.78 -38.96
CA ASP A 543 -27.90 17.61 -40.06
C ASP A 543 -26.84 18.72 -40.07
N ARG A 544 -27.26 19.97 -39.86
CA ARG A 544 -26.33 21.10 -39.82
C ARG A 544 -25.42 21.03 -38.60
N TYR A 545 -25.90 20.54 -37.46
CA TYR A 545 -25.12 20.34 -36.24
C TYR A 545 -24.02 19.29 -36.44
N ILE A 546 -24.38 18.10 -36.92
CA ILE A 546 -23.43 17.00 -37.11
C ILE A 546 -22.45 17.31 -38.25
N ASN A 547 -22.90 17.97 -39.32
CA ASN A 547 -22.04 18.39 -40.43
C ASN A 547 -20.94 19.37 -39.98
N ASN A 548 -21.20 20.24 -38.99
CA ASN A 548 -20.18 21.12 -38.44
C ASN A 548 -19.07 20.33 -37.71
N LEU A 549 -19.45 19.30 -36.94
CA LEU A 549 -18.49 18.40 -36.26
C LEU A 549 -17.66 17.61 -37.29
N GLN A 550 -18.32 17.10 -38.33
CA GLN A 550 -17.65 16.40 -39.43
C GLN A 550 -16.69 17.33 -40.21
N THR A 551 -17.07 18.60 -40.41
CA THR A 551 -16.23 19.63 -41.05
C THR A 551 -14.93 19.85 -40.28
N LEU A 552 -15.01 19.91 -38.95
CA LEU A 552 -13.83 19.99 -38.09
C LEU A 552 -12.86 18.81 -38.31
N VAL A 553 -13.37 17.58 -38.23
CA VAL A 553 -12.56 16.37 -38.39
C VAL A 553 -11.96 16.29 -39.80
N ARG A 554 -12.74 16.63 -40.82
CA ARG A 554 -12.28 16.66 -42.22
C ARG A 554 -11.12 17.63 -42.42
N GLU A 555 -11.26 18.87 -41.95
CA GLU A 555 -10.21 19.89 -42.10
C GLU A 555 -8.92 19.50 -41.36
N TYR A 556 -9.03 18.87 -40.19
CA TYR A 556 -7.87 18.36 -39.46
C TYR A 556 -7.14 17.26 -40.23
N ILE A 557 -7.87 16.27 -40.73
CA ILE A 557 -7.29 15.15 -41.50
C ILE A 557 -6.62 15.69 -42.77
N ARG A 558 -7.27 16.61 -43.48
CA ARG A 558 -6.72 17.30 -44.64
C ARG A 558 -5.40 18.04 -44.34
N ARG A 559 -5.30 18.69 -43.18
CA ARG A 559 -4.05 19.34 -42.73
C ARG A 559 -2.96 18.33 -42.41
N SER A 560 -3.34 17.20 -41.80
CA SER A 560 -2.41 16.10 -41.49
C SER A 560 -1.85 15.46 -42.76
N ALA A 561 -2.67 15.32 -43.81
CA ALA A 561 -2.24 14.81 -45.11
C ALA A 561 -1.12 15.66 -45.75
N LYS A 562 -1.18 16.98 -45.53
CA LYS A 562 -0.24 17.96 -46.11
C LYS A 562 1.12 18.01 -45.39
N GLY A 563 1.33 17.21 -44.34
CA GLY A 563 2.62 17.11 -43.64
C GLY A 563 2.99 18.30 -42.74
N GLY A 564 2.04 19.19 -42.44
CA GLY A 564 2.26 20.30 -41.52
C GLY A 564 2.38 19.86 -40.06
N ALA A 565 3.15 20.57 -39.25
CA ALA A 565 3.21 20.34 -37.81
C ALA A 565 1.87 20.73 -37.16
N ILE A 566 1.06 19.74 -36.81
CA ILE A 566 -0.20 19.92 -36.09
C ILE A 566 0.11 20.08 -34.59
N LYS A 567 -0.35 21.19 -34.00
CA LYS A 567 -0.12 21.55 -32.60
C LYS A 567 -1.33 21.28 -31.69
N ASN A 568 -2.36 20.64 -32.24
CA ASN A 568 -3.61 20.40 -31.55
C ASN A 568 -4.14 18.99 -31.78
N ASP A 569 -4.94 18.51 -30.84
CA ASP A 569 -5.71 17.28 -30.95
C ASP A 569 -7.20 17.62 -31.01
N ILE A 570 -8.03 16.70 -31.53
CA ILE A 570 -9.49 16.79 -31.56
C ILE A 570 -10.11 15.71 -30.71
N LYS A 571 -11.08 16.09 -29.88
CA LYS A 571 -11.89 15.18 -29.09
C LYS A 571 -13.37 15.43 -29.34
N ILE A 572 -14.06 14.49 -29.97
CA ILE A 572 -15.52 14.50 -30.09
C ILE A 572 -16.10 13.84 -28.84
N ARG A 573 -16.86 14.58 -28.03
CA ARG A 573 -17.43 14.08 -26.78
C ARG A 573 -18.90 13.74 -26.94
N VAL A 574 -19.28 12.47 -26.82
CA VAL A 574 -20.66 12.00 -26.83
C VAL A 574 -21.09 11.76 -25.38
N MET A 575 -22.18 12.40 -24.96
CA MET A 575 -22.68 12.24 -23.59
C MET A 575 -23.46 10.93 -23.43
N VAL A 576 -23.19 10.19 -22.35
CA VAL A 576 -23.90 8.96 -21.99
C VAL A 576 -24.53 9.05 -20.59
N THR A 577 -25.73 8.50 -20.43
CA THR A 577 -26.49 8.47 -19.16
C THR A 577 -26.97 7.05 -18.90
N GLN A 578 -26.25 6.28 -18.10
CA GLN A 578 -26.70 4.95 -17.68
C GLN A 578 -26.86 4.95 -16.15
N ASN A 579 -28.03 4.53 -15.65
CA ASN A 579 -28.34 4.43 -14.22
C ASN A 579 -27.97 5.68 -13.39
N THR A 580 -28.23 6.87 -13.94
CA THR A 580 -28.20 8.12 -13.17
C THR A 580 -29.63 8.54 -12.89
N ALA A 581 -29.88 9.10 -11.69
CA ALA A 581 -31.19 9.54 -11.21
C ALA A 581 -31.73 10.80 -11.94
N SER A 582 -31.49 10.88 -13.25
CA SER A 582 -31.72 12.07 -14.06
C SER A 582 -32.90 11.90 -15.01
N ASN A 583 -33.82 12.87 -15.02
CA ASN A 583 -35.07 12.86 -15.79
C ASN A 583 -34.92 13.00 -17.33
N VAL A 584 -33.71 12.85 -17.88
CA VAL A 584 -33.45 12.91 -19.33
C VAL A 584 -32.47 11.81 -19.71
N SER A 585 -32.95 10.83 -20.47
CA SER A 585 -32.14 9.79 -21.08
C SER A 585 -31.47 10.29 -22.35
N ILE A 586 -30.15 10.16 -22.44
CA ILE A 586 -29.34 10.69 -23.54
C ILE A 586 -28.78 9.53 -24.38
N THR A 587 -28.18 8.49 -23.79
CA THR A 587 -27.98 7.16 -24.44
C THR A 587 -28.33 6.07 -23.43
N GLU A 588 -29.18 5.13 -23.78
CA GLU A 588 -29.63 4.09 -22.83
C GLU A 588 -28.93 2.74 -23.03
N THR A 589 -28.35 2.50 -24.21
CA THR A 589 -27.91 1.14 -24.58
C THR A 589 -26.51 1.05 -25.17
N GLU A 590 -25.85 -0.08 -24.92
CA GLU A 590 -24.57 -0.45 -25.53
C GLU A 590 -24.66 -0.50 -27.08
N ASN A 591 -25.86 -0.77 -27.61
CA ASN A 591 -26.11 -0.83 -29.04
C ASN A 591 -26.06 0.55 -29.71
N GLU A 592 -26.58 1.59 -29.04
CA GLU A 592 -26.49 2.97 -29.52
C GLU A 592 -25.04 3.48 -29.54
N ALA A 593 -24.30 3.25 -28.45
CA ALA A 593 -22.89 3.61 -28.39
C ALA A 593 -22.07 2.92 -29.50
N ARG A 594 -22.36 1.65 -29.79
CA ARG A 594 -21.76 0.90 -30.91
C ARG A 594 -22.10 1.52 -32.26
N ALA A 595 -23.36 1.87 -32.48
CA ALA A 595 -23.80 2.48 -33.74
C ALA A 595 -23.08 3.80 -34.00
N ILE A 596 -22.97 4.66 -32.98
CA ILE A 596 -22.27 5.95 -33.06
C ILE A 596 -20.78 5.76 -33.34
N LEU A 597 -20.11 4.85 -32.61
CA LEU A 597 -18.68 4.58 -32.85
C LEU A 597 -18.44 4.05 -34.27
N LYS A 598 -19.32 3.16 -34.76
CA LYS A 598 -19.25 2.64 -36.13
C LYS A 598 -19.44 3.75 -37.16
N GLU A 599 -20.44 4.62 -36.97
CA GLU A 599 -20.69 5.74 -37.87
C GLU A 599 -19.48 6.68 -37.99
N TRP A 600 -18.86 7.03 -36.86
CA TRP A 600 -17.65 7.86 -36.85
C TRP A 600 -16.43 7.15 -37.45
N ASN A 601 -16.27 5.85 -37.22
CA ASN A 601 -15.20 5.06 -37.86
C ASN A 601 -15.37 5.02 -39.39
N ASP A 602 -16.59 4.77 -39.87
CA ASP A 602 -16.92 4.71 -41.29
C ASP A 602 -16.73 6.09 -41.95
N PHE A 603 -17.15 7.16 -41.28
CA PHE A 603 -16.94 8.54 -41.73
C PHE A 603 -15.44 8.88 -41.85
N VAL A 604 -14.64 8.62 -40.81
CA VAL A 604 -13.20 8.94 -40.83
C VAL A 604 -12.46 8.10 -41.88
N ALA A 605 -12.81 6.82 -42.03
CA ALA A 605 -12.24 5.97 -43.08
C ALA A 605 -12.54 6.51 -44.49
N LYS A 606 -13.75 7.05 -44.70
CA LYS A 606 -14.11 7.72 -45.95
C LYS A 606 -13.26 8.98 -46.19
N VAL A 607 -13.06 9.81 -45.17
CA VAL A 607 -12.22 11.03 -45.30
C VAL A 607 -10.76 10.67 -45.56
N GLU A 608 -10.22 9.63 -44.91
CA GLU A 608 -8.86 9.13 -45.17
C GLU A 608 -8.68 8.74 -46.64
N LEU A 609 -9.65 8.03 -47.22
CA LEU A 609 -9.63 7.66 -48.63
C LEU A 609 -9.70 8.89 -49.55
N GLU A 610 -10.56 9.86 -49.24
CA GLU A 610 -10.72 11.11 -50.01
C GLU A 610 -9.45 11.97 -50.00
N GLU A 611 -8.73 12.01 -48.88
CA GLU A 611 -7.49 12.79 -48.71
C GLU A 611 -6.21 11.99 -49.05
N GLY A 612 -6.33 10.73 -49.46
CA GLY A 612 -5.21 9.88 -49.86
C GLY A 612 -4.28 9.44 -48.71
N ILE A 613 -4.81 9.35 -47.47
CA ILE A 613 -4.07 8.94 -46.28
C ILE A 613 -4.22 7.43 -46.06
N ALA A 614 -3.17 6.78 -45.57
CA ALA A 614 -3.23 5.37 -45.18
C ALA A 614 -4.30 5.13 -44.09
N PRO A 615 -5.14 4.08 -44.21
CA PRO A 615 -6.16 3.78 -43.22
C PRO A 615 -5.57 3.61 -41.82
N PHE A 616 -6.18 4.26 -40.82
CA PHE A 616 -5.75 4.11 -39.43
C PHE A 616 -6.17 2.75 -38.87
N LYS A 617 -5.26 2.07 -38.16
CA LYS A 617 -5.58 0.79 -37.49
C LYS A 617 -6.44 1.06 -36.24
N ARG A 618 -7.76 1.00 -36.42
CA ARG A 618 -8.74 1.12 -35.34
C ARG A 618 -8.87 -0.20 -34.59
N LYS A 619 -9.10 -0.14 -33.28
CA LYS A 619 -9.25 -1.32 -32.43
C LYS A 619 -10.65 -1.90 -32.63
N ASP A 620 -10.77 -3.22 -32.74
CA ASP A 620 -12.06 -3.90 -32.63
C ASP A 620 -12.50 -3.93 -31.17
N HIS A 621 -13.78 -3.67 -30.91
CA HIS A 621 -14.29 -3.50 -29.56
C HIS A 621 -15.28 -4.61 -29.19
N GLU A 622 -15.01 -5.33 -28.10
CA GLU A 622 -15.95 -6.29 -27.54
C GLU A 622 -17.15 -5.57 -26.91
N SER A 623 -18.34 -6.15 -27.06
CA SER A 623 -19.61 -5.54 -26.66
C SER A 623 -19.70 -5.21 -25.17
N ASN A 624 -18.97 -5.95 -24.32
CA ASN A 624 -19.06 -5.86 -22.86
C ASN A 624 -18.24 -4.70 -22.25
N ASP A 625 -17.38 -4.01 -23.02
CA ASP A 625 -16.43 -3.02 -22.50
C ASP A 625 -16.87 -1.56 -22.68
N LEU A 626 -17.88 -1.29 -23.52
CA LEU A 626 -18.28 0.09 -23.86
C LEU A 626 -18.94 0.83 -22.70
N LEU A 627 -19.71 0.13 -21.86
CA LEU A 627 -20.47 0.73 -20.75
C LEU A 627 -20.32 -0.03 -19.40
N ARG A 628 -20.05 -1.34 -19.41
CA ARG A 628 -20.19 -2.22 -18.22
C ARG A 628 -19.06 -2.17 -17.19
N GLY A 629 -17.93 -1.53 -17.49
CA GLY A 629 -16.73 -1.47 -16.63
C GLY A 629 -16.43 -0.10 -16.01
N ASN A 630 -17.32 0.89 -16.12
CA ASN A 630 -16.93 2.28 -15.90
C ASN A 630 -16.91 2.68 -14.41
N SER A 631 -15.82 2.33 -13.72
CA SER A 631 -15.39 3.03 -12.50
C SER A 631 -14.76 4.40 -12.81
N GLN A 632 -14.58 4.75 -14.09
CA GLN A 632 -13.99 6.01 -14.56
C GLN A 632 -15.06 6.98 -15.12
N ALA A 633 -14.74 8.27 -15.26
CA ALA A 633 -15.70 9.29 -15.71
C ALA A 633 -15.94 9.33 -17.24
N SER A 634 -15.08 8.69 -18.05
CA SER A 634 -15.20 8.67 -19.52
C SER A 634 -14.33 7.59 -20.17
N ILE A 635 -14.67 7.18 -21.39
CA ILE A 635 -13.90 6.26 -22.22
C ILE A 635 -13.64 6.88 -23.61
N SER A 636 -12.41 6.74 -24.13
CA SER A 636 -11.98 7.39 -25.38
C SER A 636 -11.47 6.37 -26.41
N TYR A 637 -11.78 6.61 -27.68
CA TYR A 637 -11.44 5.77 -28.83
C TYR A 637 -10.76 6.61 -29.91
N TYR A 638 -9.60 6.18 -30.40
CA TYR A 638 -8.91 6.89 -31.48
C TYR A 638 -9.54 6.56 -32.83
N LEU A 639 -10.02 7.60 -33.52
CA LEU A 639 -10.51 7.49 -34.89
C LEU A 639 -9.37 7.64 -35.92
N GLN A 640 -8.37 8.46 -35.58
CA GLN A 640 -7.13 8.75 -36.33
C GLN A 640 -6.09 9.35 -35.35
N LYS A 641 -4.82 9.49 -35.75
CA LYS A 641 -3.78 10.17 -34.96
C LYS A 641 -4.20 11.61 -34.59
N GLY A 642 -4.41 11.84 -33.29
CA GLY A 642 -4.87 13.11 -32.74
C GLY A 642 -6.37 13.38 -32.90
N VAL A 643 -7.18 12.39 -33.30
CA VAL A 643 -8.65 12.49 -33.32
C VAL A 643 -9.26 11.38 -32.48
N GLN A 644 -10.02 11.75 -31.45
CA GLN A 644 -10.66 10.83 -30.51
C GLN A 644 -12.18 11.01 -30.49
N LEU A 645 -12.93 9.90 -30.39
CA LEU A 645 -14.32 9.86 -29.96
C LEU A 645 -14.37 9.44 -28.50
N THR A 646 -15.06 10.20 -27.67
CA THR A 646 -15.12 9.98 -26.22
C THR A 646 -16.55 9.84 -25.77
N PHE A 647 -16.89 8.68 -25.21
CA PHE A 647 -18.13 8.52 -24.47
C PHE A 647 -17.89 9.00 -23.04
N TRP A 648 -18.53 10.10 -22.69
CA TRP A 648 -18.34 10.78 -21.42
C TRP A 648 -19.60 10.64 -20.59
N ARG A 649 -19.47 10.11 -19.37
CA ARG A 649 -20.60 9.98 -18.45
C ARG A 649 -20.95 11.38 -17.97
N ALA A 650 -22.18 11.79 -18.24
CA ALA A 650 -22.67 13.05 -17.69
C ALA A 650 -22.79 12.90 -16.17
N PHE A 651 -21.95 13.60 -15.42
CA PHE A 651 -22.09 13.74 -13.96
C PHE A 651 -23.13 14.81 -13.58
N THR A 652 -23.75 15.43 -14.57
CA THR A 652 -24.56 16.61 -14.36
C THR A 652 -25.96 16.27 -13.84
N PHE A 653 -26.17 16.57 -12.56
CA PHE A 653 -27.46 17.02 -12.01
C PHE A 653 -28.08 18.19 -12.82
N ALA A 654 -27.33 18.80 -13.75
CA ALA A 654 -27.71 19.95 -14.55
C ALA A 654 -28.90 19.76 -15.50
N ASN A 655 -29.53 18.57 -15.58
CA ASN A 655 -30.83 18.41 -16.28
C ASN A 655 -31.88 17.64 -15.47
N SER A 656 -31.61 17.35 -14.21
CA SER A 656 -32.51 16.56 -13.37
C SER A 656 -32.99 17.38 -12.19
N ARG A 657 -34.22 17.90 -12.32
CA ARG A 657 -35.01 18.31 -11.16
C ARG A 657 -35.17 17.07 -10.28
N VAL A 658 -34.46 17.03 -9.16
CA VAL A 658 -34.56 15.97 -8.15
C VAL A 658 -36.01 15.97 -7.64
N GLY A 659 -36.76 14.90 -7.85
CA GLY A 659 -38.12 14.76 -7.33
C GLY A 659 -38.12 14.54 -5.81
N GLU A 660 -39.28 14.71 -5.17
CA GLU A 660 -39.47 14.47 -3.72
C GLU A 660 -39.20 13.01 -3.29
N GLU A 661 -38.99 12.09 -4.23
CA GLU A 661 -38.69 10.68 -3.99
C GLU A 661 -37.19 10.39 -3.81
N PHE A 662 -36.33 11.39 -3.89
CA PHE A 662 -34.88 11.20 -3.75
C PHE A 662 -34.42 11.48 -2.32
N ASP A 663 -34.29 10.43 -1.53
CA ASP A 663 -33.66 10.50 -0.21
C ASP A 663 -32.13 10.45 -0.41
N LEU A 664 -31.45 11.57 -0.14
CA LEU A 664 -29.98 11.58 -0.09
C LEU A 664 -29.55 10.80 1.15
N GLU A 665 -29.32 9.50 1.00
CA GLU A 665 -28.82 8.70 2.11
C GLU A 665 -27.41 9.18 2.52
N PRO A 666 -27.20 9.49 3.81
CA PRO A 666 -25.86 9.75 4.33
C PRO A 666 -24.99 8.51 4.10
N SER A 667 -23.99 8.62 3.24
CA SER A 667 -23.00 7.57 3.06
C SER A 667 -22.00 7.62 4.22
N GLU A 668 -21.97 6.58 5.07
CA GLU A 668 -20.90 6.39 6.07
C GLU A 668 -19.52 6.16 5.43
N LYS A 669 -19.48 5.89 4.12
CA LYS A 669 -18.24 5.93 3.36
C LYS A 669 -18.03 7.33 2.83
N VAL A 670 -17.00 8.00 3.33
CA VAL A 670 -16.42 9.15 2.65
C VAL A 670 -15.98 8.64 1.28
N ALA A 671 -16.76 8.93 0.24
CA ALA A 671 -16.25 8.91 -1.11
C ALA A 671 -15.30 10.10 -1.17
N TYR A 672 -14.04 9.87 -0.82
CA TYR A 672 -13.00 10.80 -1.22
C TYR A 672 -13.11 10.91 -2.74
N CYS A 673 -13.42 12.10 -3.25
CA CYS A 673 -12.84 12.46 -4.54
C CYS A 673 -11.33 12.46 -4.24
N PRO A 674 -10.55 11.51 -4.78
CA PRO A 674 -9.13 11.41 -4.46
C PRO A 674 -8.35 12.61 -5.03
N HIS A 675 -9.02 13.45 -5.81
CA HIS A 675 -8.50 14.72 -6.27
C HIS A 675 -8.88 15.79 -5.26
N PRO A 676 -7.95 16.67 -4.84
CA PRO A 676 -8.34 18.03 -4.51
C PRO A 676 -9.23 18.54 -5.66
N PHE A 677 -10.17 19.44 -5.45
CA PHE A 677 -10.56 20.28 -6.59
C PHE A 677 -9.30 21.05 -7.00
N THR A 678 -8.60 20.52 -8.01
CA THR A 678 -7.35 21.02 -8.60
C THR A 678 -7.62 22.16 -9.59
N ASP A 679 -8.90 22.42 -9.83
CA ASP A 679 -9.44 23.10 -10.99
C ASP A 679 -10.21 24.33 -10.51
N VAL A 680 -9.69 25.51 -10.83
CA VAL A 680 -10.41 26.78 -10.62
C VAL A 680 -11.34 26.98 -11.80
N GLY A 681 -12.66 26.94 -11.57
CA GLY A 681 -13.65 27.40 -12.54
C GLY A 681 -13.86 28.91 -12.42
N VAL A 682 -13.58 29.66 -13.48
CA VAL A 682 -14.02 31.05 -13.60
C VAL A 682 -15.30 31.07 -14.42
N LEU A 683 -16.43 31.40 -13.79
CA LEU A 683 -17.71 31.57 -14.48
C LEU A 683 -17.92 33.05 -14.82
N TRP A 684 -18.08 33.36 -16.10
CA TRP A 684 -18.16 34.74 -16.58
C TRP A 684 -19.60 35.17 -16.87
N ASN A 685 -20.21 35.95 -15.96
CA ASN A 685 -21.55 36.53 -16.14
C ASN A 685 -21.56 38.09 -16.12
N GLY A 686 -20.40 38.72 -16.17
CA GLY A 686 -20.21 40.17 -15.95
C GLY A 686 -19.32 40.47 -14.74
N ASP A 687 -19.32 39.57 -13.75
CA ASP A 687 -18.37 39.47 -12.65
C ASP A 687 -17.68 38.10 -12.69
N VAL A 688 -16.44 38.02 -12.17
CA VAL A 688 -15.60 36.82 -12.18
C VAL A 688 -15.77 36.06 -10.88
N THR A 689 -16.52 34.97 -10.93
CA THR A 689 -16.83 34.13 -9.77
C THR A 689 -16.03 32.83 -9.81
N LEU A 690 -15.44 32.46 -8.68
CA LEU A 690 -14.98 31.09 -8.45
C LEU A 690 -16.19 30.15 -8.41
N CYS A 691 -16.20 29.18 -9.31
CA CYS A 691 -17.20 28.14 -9.43
C CYS A 691 -16.51 26.78 -9.35
N CYS A 692 -17.07 25.85 -8.58
CA CYS A 692 -16.73 24.44 -8.72
C CYS A 692 -17.52 23.90 -9.91
N LEU A 693 -16.88 23.11 -10.77
CA LEU A 693 -17.56 22.47 -11.91
C LEU A 693 -18.64 21.44 -11.50
N ASP A 694 -18.97 21.35 -10.20
CA ASP A 694 -20.25 20.86 -9.69
C ASP A 694 -20.79 21.78 -8.55
N HIS A 695 -21.83 22.55 -8.89
CA HIS A 695 -22.93 23.23 -8.12
C HIS A 695 -22.66 24.44 -7.17
N ASP A 696 -23.45 25.52 -7.33
CA ASP A 696 -23.11 26.91 -6.92
C ASP A 696 -24.00 27.61 -5.87
N GLY A 697 -23.31 28.31 -4.94
CA GLY A 697 -23.64 29.64 -4.37
C GLY A 697 -23.83 29.71 -2.84
N GLU A 698 -23.39 30.72 -2.07
CA GLU A 698 -22.56 31.91 -2.28
C GLU A 698 -21.13 31.67 -1.79
N LEU A 699 -20.15 31.92 -2.65
CA LEU A 699 -18.77 32.10 -2.25
C LEU A 699 -18.54 33.60 -2.05
N ASN A 700 -17.85 34.03 -1.00
CA ASN A 700 -17.27 35.37 -0.97
C ASN A 700 -16.16 35.40 -2.04
N ILE A 701 -16.56 35.74 -3.26
CA ILE A 701 -15.69 35.81 -4.44
C ILE A 701 -14.63 36.87 -4.17
N GLY A 702 -13.36 36.47 -4.17
CA GLY A 702 -12.31 37.42 -4.46
C GLY A 702 -12.44 37.80 -5.93
N ASN A 703 -12.58 39.08 -6.23
CA ASN A 703 -12.54 39.55 -7.59
C ASN A 703 -11.15 39.22 -8.19
N ILE A 704 -11.07 38.35 -9.21
CA ILE A 704 -9.77 38.05 -9.88
C ILE A 704 -9.23 39.31 -10.58
N GLN A 705 -10.06 40.32 -10.83
CA GLN A 705 -9.55 41.62 -11.26
C GLN A 705 -8.61 42.22 -10.18
N ASP A 706 -8.84 41.96 -8.89
CA ASP A 706 -8.15 42.60 -7.77
C ASP A 706 -7.22 41.66 -6.95
N ALA A 707 -7.22 40.34 -7.18
CA ALA A 707 -6.43 39.35 -6.45
C ALA A 707 -5.66 38.36 -7.36
N SER A 708 -4.62 37.71 -6.85
CA SER A 708 -3.95 36.60 -7.52
C SER A 708 -4.76 35.31 -7.39
N ILE A 709 -4.69 34.45 -8.41
CA ILE A 709 -5.34 33.13 -8.47
C ILE A 709 -4.91 32.30 -7.26
N GLU A 710 -3.61 32.29 -6.95
CA GLU A 710 -3.05 31.53 -5.82
C GLU A 710 -3.64 31.96 -4.47
N LYS A 711 -3.70 33.28 -4.21
CA LYS A 711 -4.25 33.83 -2.97
C LYS A 711 -5.73 33.45 -2.80
N LEU A 712 -6.44 33.41 -3.91
CA LEU A 712 -7.86 33.11 -3.97
C LEU A 712 -8.15 31.60 -3.80
N ILE A 713 -7.32 30.72 -4.37
CA ILE A 713 -7.36 29.26 -4.09
C ILE A 713 -7.08 28.96 -2.61
N GLN A 714 -6.14 29.70 -2.01
CA GLN A 714 -5.72 29.50 -0.62
C GLN A 714 -6.67 30.13 0.41
N GLY A 715 -7.64 30.94 -0.04
CA GLY A 715 -8.60 31.64 0.81
C GLY A 715 -9.56 30.72 1.57
N GLU A 716 -10.11 31.22 2.68
CA GLU A 716 -11.03 30.50 3.55
C GLU A 716 -12.32 30.08 2.83
N ALA A 717 -12.89 30.96 2.00
CA ALA A 717 -14.08 30.62 1.22
C ALA A 717 -13.85 29.44 0.26
N ALA A 718 -12.69 29.39 -0.41
CA ALA A 718 -12.31 28.26 -1.26
C ALA A 718 -12.06 26.96 -0.47
N LYS A 719 -11.65 27.05 0.80
CA LYS A 719 -11.54 25.89 1.70
C LYS A 719 -12.92 25.39 2.13
N ASP A 720 -13.83 26.30 2.44
CA ASP A 720 -15.18 25.98 2.88
C ASP A 720 -16.02 25.34 1.78
N LEU A 721 -15.91 25.85 0.55
CA LEU A 721 -16.53 25.24 -0.62
C LEU A 721 -16.05 23.79 -0.81
N ARG A 722 -14.73 23.55 -0.74
CA ARG A 722 -14.16 22.20 -0.80
C ARG A 722 -14.69 21.28 0.29
N ALA A 723 -14.82 21.78 1.52
CA ALA A 723 -15.37 21.02 2.63
C ALA A 723 -16.85 20.66 2.41
N SER A 724 -17.66 21.57 1.86
CA SER A 724 -19.08 21.30 1.56
C SER A 724 -19.27 20.22 0.49
N MET A 725 -18.38 20.15 -0.51
CA MET A 725 -18.42 19.09 -1.54
C MET A 725 -18.13 17.69 -0.99
N LEU A 726 -17.35 17.62 0.09
CA LEU A 726 -17.05 16.38 0.80
C LEU A 726 -18.10 16.05 1.86
N GLY A 727 -19.20 16.82 1.94
CA GLY A 727 -20.23 16.67 2.97
C GLY A 727 -19.78 17.08 4.37
N GLN A 728 -18.63 17.76 4.50
CA GLN A 728 -18.02 18.15 5.78
C GLN A 728 -18.51 19.52 6.27
N LYS A 729 -19.11 20.32 5.40
CA LYS A 729 -19.80 21.58 5.73
C LYS A 729 -21.18 21.63 5.03
N PRO A 730 -22.16 22.36 5.58
CA PRO A 730 -23.43 22.61 4.89
C PRO A 730 -23.19 23.26 3.53
N LEU A 731 -24.05 22.94 2.54
CA LEU A 731 -24.11 23.72 1.30
C LEU A 731 -24.53 25.16 1.65
N PRO A 732 -24.01 26.19 0.97
CA PRO A 732 -24.41 27.54 1.28
C PRO A 732 -25.87 27.82 0.87
N SER A 733 -26.46 28.88 1.42
CA SER A 733 -27.91 29.15 1.39
C SER A 733 -28.51 29.34 0.00
N LEU A 734 -27.71 29.81 -0.99
CA LEU A 734 -28.18 29.94 -2.37
C LEU A 734 -28.41 28.56 -3.01
N CYS A 735 -27.53 27.57 -2.76
CA CYS A 735 -27.72 26.19 -3.20
C CYS A 735 -28.97 25.54 -2.60
N GLN A 736 -29.21 25.77 -1.30
CA GLN A 736 -30.37 25.23 -0.58
C GLN A 736 -31.69 25.70 -1.22
N ASN A 737 -31.74 26.93 -1.74
CA ASN A 737 -32.92 27.48 -2.42
C ASN A 737 -33.19 26.86 -3.81
N CYS A 738 -32.14 26.47 -4.55
CA CYS A 738 -32.29 25.77 -5.83
C CYS A 738 -32.77 24.33 -5.65
N GLN A 739 -32.40 23.67 -4.55
CA GLN A 739 -32.92 22.35 -4.19
C GLN A 739 -34.40 22.38 -3.79
N ALA A 740 -34.89 23.51 -3.26
CA ALA A 740 -36.23 23.62 -2.70
C ALA A 740 -37.40 23.73 -3.73
N LYS A 741 -37.14 23.79 -5.05
CA LYS A 741 -38.20 23.96 -6.06
C LYS A 741 -38.01 23.07 -7.30
N PRO A 742 -38.44 21.80 -7.25
CA PRO A 742 -38.46 20.94 -8.43
C PRO A 742 -39.56 21.40 -9.39
N VAL A 743 -39.36 21.17 -10.68
CA VAL A 743 -40.38 21.40 -11.70
C VAL A 743 -40.56 20.07 -12.44
N ARG A 744 -41.80 19.57 -12.54
CA ARG A 744 -42.10 18.27 -13.15
C ARG A 744 -42.29 18.42 -14.67
N ARG A 745 -42.09 17.34 -15.42
CA ARG A 745 -42.46 17.26 -16.83
C ARG A 745 -43.85 16.64 -16.90
N GLU A 746 -44.82 17.31 -17.51
CA GLU A 746 -46.14 16.71 -17.68
C GLU A 746 -46.01 15.51 -18.63
N GLU A 747 -46.41 14.34 -18.15
CA GLU A 747 -46.52 13.14 -18.97
C GLU A 747 -47.60 13.39 -20.02
N ARG A 748 -47.21 13.41 -21.30
CA ARG A 748 -48.20 13.26 -22.37
C ARG A 748 -48.70 11.83 -22.30
N GLN A 749 -49.94 11.67 -21.81
CA GLN A 749 -50.73 10.46 -22.00
C GLN A 749 -50.78 10.15 -23.50
N ASN A 750 -50.18 9.02 -23.87
CA ASN A 750 -50.54 8.28 -25.08
C ASN A 750 -51.22 6.99 -24.65
#